data_AF-A0A6N1DU33-F1
#
_entry.id   AF-A0A6N1DU33-F1
#
_cell.length_a   1.000
_cell.length_b   1.000
_cell.length_c   1.000
_cell.angle_alpha   90.00
_cell.angle_beta   90.00
_cell.angle_gamma   90.00
#
_symmetry.space_group_name_H-M   'P 1'
#
loop_
_entity.id
_entity.type
_entity.pdbx_description
1 polymer ?
#
loop_
_entity_poly.entity_id
_entity_poly.type
_entity_poly.pdbx_seq_one_letter_code
_entity_poly.pdbx_strand_id
1 'polypeptide(L)'
;MKVEKKEEKLSVEQRKIIDSFYGDNLIVNAAAGSGKTKTIVEIIYDSNKYNLSWKTLVLSYNTKLVSDTKERIKSKGIADKSYEVHTFHSFATKKSKKTVLDDFSLKEFNQIATLTLNEYDTIIIDEAQDITPLYWSLILKILKCNPLARVMFIGDSNQEIYSFKEANSMFLENIDKLIPSKTWKKLEINGSFRVPNATWHLLNGSKQYKNESFNALNRDGLVNISTFDYGSNLIEETILNKIKQYGQENIFVLSYSTNSENIKSIANKLTLNGFNVYVSRSDNEEKVNPIETMGKIVFSTVHQVKGLERKVVVMLNFNQRTEALYNTDKFNKLFYVAATRNIEELHIFYNKKDSLPTLMKYLKDQIYGLINEDDEIEANDDFQRFKKVTEIVKFLPNQIEEKFKELIEFEQINTKDENIEISNNITYNNLVYNISDINGIYAENIFERNDLYKFKKENKTLLEIMKGFKLISNSTSHYINKILDKKVNTFLELCFIKNSIENNDLTRLKPFEDNINNFPTWIDEKNSVKINLRMLEYLSDLNLQKQFQVTWKNVVGMIDLYQEDANIVHEVKFVTKVSFENYLQVAIYLFLIHKTNINKNIPSGNLINIRDNSRYTINIKDYDKFEEVLLEALNKKEKEISVEEFINTYNENEIEAINKNLIIKKPTSNIKQDDSIGLTINNSTTKKVTNNIPTTVKKTNNKSIKTKRKYDKIVFFDTETTSLQGEIIQLALVVYENEVKVDEMNLYFKNDLRIHYEAYSVHKISEDFLKNKPKFYEEFDKIHKYLTGDYLWIAHNSAFDVYRLFFNFKHYSEEIGDKLNDVKFDYLCSLQTMKKLAPNHNSYKLEHLVYDYNLERGAFHDGLFDALSIVRILKKVDNTIEGYIDRSIKSGYKIKKFNYVEWLTKK
;
A
#
# COMPACT_ATOMS: atom_id res chain seq x y z
N MET A 1 17.87 -49.60 8.93
CA MET A 1 16.44 -49.92 8.86
C MET A 1 15.83 -49.11 7.73
N LYS A 2 15.27 -49.77 6.70
CA LYS A 2 14.44 -49.08 5.69
C LYS A 2 13.21 -48.55 6.44
N VAL A 3 13.10 -47.23 6.55
CA VAL A 3 11.86 -46.59 7.01
C VAL A 3 10.82 -46.86 5.92
N GLU A 4 9.92 -47.80 6.15
CA GLU A 4 8.71 -47.93 5.35
C GLU A 4 7.97 -46.60 5.44
N LYS A 5 7.99 -45.82 4.34
CA LYS A 5 7.13 -44.64 4.19
C LYS A 5 5.69 -45.16 4.23
N LYS A 6 4.98 -44.94 5.33
CA LYS A 6 3.52 -45.11 5.43
C LYS A 6 2.88 -44.39 4.24
N GLU A 7 2.29 -45.14 3.31
CA GLU A 7 1.44 -44.54 2.28
C GLU A 7 0.30 -43.80 2.99
N GLU A 8 0.27 -42.50 2.76
CA GLU A 8 -0.60 -41.59 3.48
C GLU A 8 -2.01 -41.70 2.88
N LYS A 9 -2.93 -42.37 3.57
CA LYS A 9 -4.28 -42.72 3.10
C LYS A 9 -5.09 -41.51 2.58
N LEU A 10 -5.80 -41.67 1.46
CA LEU A 10 -6.70 -40.65 0.90
C LEU A 10 -7.97 -40.51 1.75
N SER A 11 -8.55 -39.31 1.82
CA SER A 11 -9.87 -39.12 2.42
C SER A 11 -10.98 -39.69 1.54
N VAL A 12 -12.17 -39.90 2.13
CA VAL A 12 -13.38 -40.33 1.39
C VAL A 12 -13.74 -39.33 0.28
N GLU A 13 -13.62 -38.03 0.58
CA GLU A 13 -13.88 -36.94 -0.38
C GLU A 13 -12.86 -36.96 -1.53
N GLN A 14 -11.56 -37.10 -1.22
CA GLN A 14 -10.50 -37.22 -2.23
C GLN A 14 -10.73 -38.43 -3.13
N ARG A 15 -11.07 -39.60 -2.55
CA ARG A 15 -11.37 -40.81 -3.32
C ARG A 15 -12.59 -40.61 -4.23
N LYS A 16 -13.67 -40.01 -3.73
CA LYS A 16 -14.88 -39.71 -4.51
C LYS A 16 -14.58 -38.81 -5.71
N ILE A 17 -13.67 -37.84 -5.57
CA ILE A 17 -13.22 -36.97 -6.66
C ILE A 17 -12.44 -37.78 -7.70
N ILE A 18 -11.45 -38.55 -7.26
CA ILE A 18 -10.64 -39.41 -8.14
C ILE A 18 -11.55 -40.36 -8.94
N ASP A 19 -12.46 -41.05 -8.25
CA ASP A 19 -13.39 -42.00 -8.86
C ASP A 19 -14.34 -41.30 -9.86
N SER A 20 -14.87 -40.12 -9.50
CA SER A 20 -15.75 -39.35 -10.39
C SER A 20 -15.01 -38.81 -11.62
N PHE A 21 -13.72 -38.47 -11.47
CA PHE A 21 -12.90 -37.97 -12.58
C PHE A 21 -12.61 -39.04 -13.64
N TYR A 22 -13.00 -40.31 -13.43
CA TYR A 22 -12.97 -41.32 -14.50
C TYR A 22 -14.15 -41.22 -15.48
N GLY A 23 -15.20 -40.48 -15.15
CA GLY A 23 -16.40 -40.33 -15.99
C GLY A 23 -16.84 -38.89 -16.25
N ASP A 24 -16.63 -38.00 -15.29
CA ASP A 24 -17.25 -36.67 -15.25
C ASP A 24 -16.23 -35.53 -15.40
N ASN A 25 -16.62 -34.39 -15.96
CA ASN A 25 -15.88 -33.14 -15.75
C ASN A 25 -16.21 -32.59 -14.36
N LEU A 26 -15.22 -32.08 -13.65
CA LEU A 26 -15.35 -31.75 -12.24
C LEU A 26 -15.13 -30.27 -11.95
N ILE A 27 -15.96 -29.74 -11.06
CA ILE A 27 -15.75 -28.47 -10.38
C ILE A 27 -15.55 -28.82 -8.91
N VAL A 28 -14.36 -28.56 -8.37
CA VAL A 28 -13.98 -28.96 -7.02
C VAL A 28 -13.68 -27.73 -6.18
N ASN A 29 -14.54 -27.44 -5.20
CA ASN A 29 -14.26 -26.45 -4.16
C ASN A 29 -13.62 -27.17 -2.96
N ALA A 30 -12.37 -26.84 -2.65
CA ALA A 30 -11.54 -27.59 -1.73
C ALA A 30 -10.89 -26.66 -0.70
N ALA A 31 -11.29 -26.81 0.56
CA ALA A 31 -10.88 -25.93 1.65
C ALA A 31 -9.35 -25.90 1.90
N ALA A 32 -8.89 -24.95 2.70
CA ALA A 32 -7.48 -24.81 3.03
C ALA A 32 -6.89 -26.09 3.64
N GLY A 33 -5.78 -26.58 3.09
CA GLY A 33 -5.09 -27.77 3.62
C GLY A 33 -5.82 -29.10 3.36
N SER A 34 -6.79 -29.11 2.44
CA SER A 34 -7.53 -30.32 2.03
C SER A 34 -6.75 -31.32 1.18
N GLY A 35 -5.52 -30.97 0.77
CA GLY A 35 -4.69 -31.83 -0.06
C GLY A 35 -5.02 -31.78 -1.56
N LYS A 36 -5.46 -30.63 -2.10
CA LYS A 36 -5.68 -30.41 -3.55
C LYS A 36 -4.61 -31.03 -4.44
N THR A 37 -3.35 -30.63 -4.22
CA THR A 37 -2.20 -31.15 -4.99
C THR A 37 -2.04 -32.66 -4.83
N LYS A 38 -2.36 -33.24 -3.67
CA LYS A 38 -2.33 -34.69 -3.45
C LYS A 38 -3.38 -35.39 -4.32
N THR A 39 -4.60 -34.84 -4.38
CA THR A 39 -5.67 -35.35 -5.27
C THR A 39 -5.24 -35.34 -6.73
N ILE A 40 -4.61 -34.25 -7.20
CA ILE A 40 -4.10 -34.13 -8.58
C ILE A 40 -3.04 -35.19 -8.87
N VAL A 41 -2.04 -35.33 -7.97
CA VAL A 41 -0.97 -36.32 -8.10
C VAL A 41 -1.53 -37.75 -8.12
N GLU A 42 -2.57 -38.02 -7.33
CA GLU A 42 -3.22 -39.34 -7.28
C GLU A 42 -3.98 -39.66 -8.57
N ILE A 43 -4.69 -38.70 -9.15
CA ILE A 43 -5.36 -38.87 -10.46
C ILE A 43 -4.35 -39.28 -11.53
N ILE A 44 -3.20 -38.62 -11.57
CA ILE A 44 -2.13 -38.93 -12.55
C ILE A 44 -1.52 -40.31 -12.25
N TYR A 45 -1.34 -40.65 -10.97
CA TYR A 45 -0.83 -41.94 -10.57
C TYR A 45 -1.77 -43.09 -10.95
N ASP A 46 -3.06 -42.99 -10.58
CA ASP A 46 -4.03 -44.04 -10.84
C ASP A 46 -4.25 -44.21 -12.36
N SER A 47 -4.28 -43.13 -13.15
CA SER A 47 -4.40 -43.25 -14.61
C SER A 47 -3.23 -44.01 -15.26
N ASN A 48 -2.01 -43.81 -14.77
CA ASN A 48 -0.84 -44.57 -15.22
C ASN A 48 -0.88 -46.02 -14.72
N LYS A 49 -1.27 -46.24 -13.46
CA LYS A 49 -1.38 -47.56 -12.84
C LYS A 49 -2.40 -48.45 -13.56
N TYR A 50 -3.52 -47.88 -13.99
CA TYR A 50 -4.56 -48.58 -14.76
C TYR A 50 -4.31 -48.61 -16.28
N ASN A 51 -3.10 -48.28 -16.74
CA ASN A 51 -2.68 -48.28 -18.15
C ASN A 51 -3.60 -47.47 -19.09
N LEU A 52 -4.25 -46.41 -18.59
CA LEU A 52 -5.14 -45.58 -19.41
C LEU A 52 -4.39 -44.71 -20.42
N SER A 53 -3.05 -44.64 -20.31
CA SER A 53 -2.15 -43.91 -21.22
C SER A 53 -2.51 -42.43 -21.42
N TRP A 54 -3.21 -41.82 -20.46
CA TRP A 54 -3.62 -40.42 -20.56
C TRP A 54 -2.43 -39.48 -20.52
N LYS A 55 -2.38 -38.54 -21.46
CA LYS A 55 -1.53 -37.36 -21.38
C LYS A 55 -2.28 -36.26 -20.61
N THR A 56 -1.83 -36.01 -19.37
CA THR A 56 -2.48 -35.04 -18.47
C THR A 56 -1.80 -33.68 -18.51
N LEU A 57 -2.55 -32.59 -18.74
CA LEU A 57 -2.08 -31.22 -18.56
C LEU A 57 -2.54 -30.68 -17.21
N VAL A 58 -1.61 -30.18 -16.39
CA VAL A 58 -1.90 -29.45 -15.15
C VAL A 58 -1.41 -28.01 -15.29
N LEU A 59 -2.32 -27.05 -15.12
CA LEU A 59 -2.02 -25.62 -15.10
C LEU A 59 -2.18 -25.06 -13.69
N SER A 60 -1.22 -24.26 -13.26
CA SER A 60 -1.27 -23.49 -12.02
C SER A 60 -0.72 -22.08 -12.30
N TYR A 61 -0.94 -21.10 -11.44
CA TYR A 61 -0.35 -19.77 -11.61
C TYR A 61 1.07 -19.65 -11.00
N ASN A 62 1.45 -20.56 -10.08
CA ASN A 62 2.67 -20.43 -9.29
C ASN A 62 3.77 -21.42 -9.71
N THR A 63 4.96 -20.91 -10.03
CA THR A 63 6.14 -21.71 -10.38
C THR A 63 6.54 -22.70 -9.28
N LYS A 64 6.39 -22.35 -8.00
CA LYS A 64 6.68 -23.25 -6.88
C LYS A 64 5.66 -24.38 -6.77
N LEU A 65 4.36 -24.11 -6.98
CA LEU A 65 3.35 -25.18 -6.99
C LEU A 65 3.62 -26.16 -8.14
N VAL A 66 4.06 -25.64 -9.30
CA VAL A 66 4.48 -26.46 -10.43
C VAL A 66 5.69 -27.33 -10.09
N SER A 67 6.74 -26.78 -9.47
CA SER A 67 7.93 -27.56 -9.08
C SER A 67 7.58 -28.64 -8.06
N ASP A 68 6.84 -28.29 -7.01
CA ASP A 68 6.46 -29.19 -5.93
C ASP A 68 5.56 -30.32 -6.45
N THR A 69 4.63 -30.01 -7.37
CA THR A 69 3.77 -31.00 -8.01
C THR A 69 4.58 -31.97 -8.88
N LYS A 70 5.52 -31.45 -9.70
CA LYS A 70 6.42 -32.30 -10.50
C LYS A 70 7.24 -33.24 -9.64
N GLU A 71 7.81 -32.74 -8.54
CA GLU A 71 8.62 -33.55 -7.62
C GLU A 71 7.78 -34.66 -6.99
N ARG A 72 6.55 -34.36 -6.56
CA ARG A 72 5.61 -35.36 -6.01
C ARG A 72 5.24 -36.44 -7.05
N ILE A 73 4.96 -36.06 -8.29
CA ILE A 73 4.67 -37.01 -9.38
C ILE A 73 5.89 -37.91 -9.65
N LYS A 74 7.08 -37.32 -9.77
CA LYS A 74 8.34 -38.05 -9.98
C LYS A 74 8.64 -39.03 -8.83
N SER A 75 8.37 -38.63 -7.60
CA SER A 75 8.56 -39.49 -6.43
C SER A 75 7.70 -40.77 -6.44
N LYS A 76 6.61 -40.78 -7.22
CA LYS A 76 5.76 -41.96 -7.46
C LYS A 76 6.22 -42.83 -8.65
N GLY A 77 7.33 -42.49 -9.32
CA GLY A 77 7.88 -43.29 -10.42
C GLY A 77 7.13 -43.17 -11.75
N ILE A 78 6.34 -42.11 -11.94
CA ILE A 78 5.54 -41.89 -13.16
C ILE A 78 6.43 -41.31 -14.27
N ALA A 79 6.29 -41.81 -15.48
CA ALA A 79 7.08 -41.35 -16.63
C ALA A 79 6.74 -39.91 -17.05
N ASP A 80 7.77 -39.11 -17.36
CA ASP A 80 7.64 -37.69 -17.75
C ASP A 80 6.81 -37.46 -19.04
N LYS A 81 6.49 -38.51 -19.81
CA LYS A 81 5.66 -38.41 -21.02
C LYS A 81 4.16 -38.40 -20.74
N SER A 82 3.73 -38.90 -19.59
CA SER A 82 2.30 -39.05 -19.25
C SER A 82 1.66 -37.78 -18.70
N TYR A 83 2.46 -36.74 -18.39
CA TYR A 83 1.95 -35.53 -17.77
C TYR A 83 2.78 -34.30 -18.15
N GLU A 84 2.14 -33.14 -18.10
CA GLU A 84 2.76 -31.84 -18.25
C GLU A 84 2.24 -30.91 -17.15
N VAL A 85 3.12 -30.38 -16.30
CA VAL A 85 2.76 -29.40 -15.26
C VAL A 85 3.41 -28.07 -15.61
N HIS A 86 2.61 -27.02 -15.74
CA HIS A 86 3.07 -25.72 -16.22
C HIS A 86 2.39 -24.57 -15.49
N THR A 87 3.11 -23.45 -15.38
CA THR A 87 2.43 -22.15 -15.26
C THR A 87 1.82 -21.76 -16.59
N PHE A 88 0.80 -20.87 -16.60
CA PHE A 88 0.22 -20.34 -17.84
C PHE A 88 1.28 -19.80 -18.82
N HIS A 89 2.21 -18.96 -18.33
CA HIS A 89 3.32 -18.43 -19.16
C HIS A 89 4.29 -19.52 -19.63
N SER A 90 4.62 -20.49 -18.79
CA SER A 90 5.55 -21.57 -19.18
C SER A 90 4.91 -22.53 -20.20
N PHE A 91 3.59 -22.74 -20.12
CA PHE A 91 2.83 -23.48 -21.13
C PHE A 91 2.86 -22.73 -22.46
N ALA A 92 2.51 -21.45 -22.46
CA ALA A 92 2.52 -20.61 -23.66
C ALA A 92 3.92 -20.55 -24.30
N THR A 93 4.97 -20.41 -23.48
CA THR A 93 6.37 -20.49 -23.93
C THR A 93 6.66 -21.82 -24.63
N LYS A 94 6.26 -22.94 -24.03
CA LYS A 94 6.47 -24.28 -24.63
C LYS A 94 5.73 -24.45 -25.97
N LYS A 95 4.57 -23.81 -26.11
CA LYS A 95 3.74 -23.87 -27.33
C LYS A 95 4.12 -22.81 -28.36
N SER A 96 5.03 -21.91 -28.04
CA SER A 96 5.46 -20.81 -28.88
C SER A 96 6.91 -20.99 -29.34
N LYS A 97 7.27 -20.34 -30.45
CA LYS A 97 8.69 -20.17 -30.84
C LYS A 97 9.37 -19.04 -30.05
N LYS A 98 8.58 -18.18 -29.40
CA LYS A 98 9.05 -17.05 -28.58
C LYS A 98 8.80 -17.34 -27.10
N THR A 99 9.72 -16.91 -26.24
CA THR A 99 9.53 -16.96 -24.79
C THR A 99 8.43 -15.98 -24.35
N VAL A 100 7.45 -16.49 -23.61
CA VAL A 100 6.35 -15.71 -23.02
C VAL A 100 6.70 -15.47 -21.55
N LEU A 101 7.07 -14.24 -21.22
CA LEU A 101 7.64 -13.88 -19.91
C LEU A 101 6.68 -13.10 -19.02
N ASP A 102 5.63 -12.52 -19.60
CA ASP A 102 4.70 -11.60 -18.93
C ASP A 102 3.29 -11.70 -19.52
N ASP A 103 2.34 -11.00 -18.89
CA ASP A 103 0.93 -11.01 -19.28
C ASP A 103 0.70 -10.36 -20.67
N PHE A 104 1.55 -9.42 -21.06
CA PHE A 104 1.49 -8.80 -22.39
C PHE A 104 1.81 -9.80 -23.50
N SER A 105 2.96 -10.49 -23.40
CA SER A 105 3.36 -11.53 -24.34
C SER A 105 2.40 -12.73 -24.31
N LEU A 106 1.74 -12.99 -23.18
CA LEU A 106 0.69 -14.00 -23.07
C LEU A 106 -0.59 -13.59 -23.83
N LYS A 107 -0.97 -12.32 -23.78
CA LYS A 107 -2.10 -11.76 -24.56
C LYS A 107 -1.83 -11.86 -26.06
N GLU A 108 -0.62 -11.51 -26.51
CA GLU A 108 -0.20 -11.69 -27.91
C GLU A 108 -0.31 -13.16 -28.32
N PHE A 109 0.22 -14.07 -27.50
CA PHE A 109 0.12 -15.51 -27.72
C PHE A 109 -1.32 -16.00 -27.84
N ASN A 110 -2.22 -15.53 -26.96
CA ASN A 110 -3.63 -15.89 -27.00
C ASN A 110 -4.30 -15.48 -28.33
N GLN A 111 -3.87 -14.37 -28.93
CA GLN A 111 -4.39 -13.90 -30.22
C GLN A 111 -3.84 -14.69 -31.41
N ILE A 112 -2.53 -14.97 -31.44
CA ILE A 112 -1.86 -15.47 -32.65
C ILE A 112 -1.58 -16.97 -32.68
N ALA A 113 -1.46 -17.61 -31.53
CA ALA A 113 -0.93 -18.98 -31.48
C ALA A 113 -1.95 -20.00 -32.01
N THR A 114 -1.45 -21.06 -32.64
CA THR A 114 -2.27 -22.25 -32.96
C THR A 114 -1.81 -23.38 -32.06
N LEU A 115 -2.73 -23.97 -31.30
CA LEU A 115 -2.45 -25.12 -30.45
C LEU A 115 -2.76 -26.42 -31.19
N THR A 116 -2.08 -27.50 -30.81
CA THR A 116 -2.30 -28.84 -31.37
C THR A 116 -3.67 -29.38 -30.94
N LEU A 117 -4.38 -30.00 -31.89
CA LEU A 117 -5.68 -30.62 -31.65
C LEU A 117 -5.52 -31.98 -30.93
N ASN A 118 -6.35 -32.23 -29.93
CA ASN A 118 -6.44 -33.46 -29.14
C ASN A 118 -5.08 -33.93 -28.61
N GLU A 119 -4.29 -32.99 -28.09
CA GLU A 119 -3.00 -33.30 -27.52
C GLU A 119 -3.11 -33.92 -26.11
N TYR A 120 -4.12 -33.52 -25.34
CA TYR A 120 -4.28 -33.93 -23.95
C TYR A 120 -5.61 -34.67 -23.75
N ASP A 121 -5.56 -35.78 -23.02
CA ASP A 121 -6.75 -36.55 -22.64
C ASP A 121 -7.44 -35.97 -21.41
N THR A 122 -6.65 -35.34 -20.53
CA THR A 122 -7.16 -34.71 -19.32
C THR A 122 -6.48 -33.36 -19.07
N ILE A 123 -7.26 -32.41 -18.56
CA ILE A 123 -6.84 -31.04 -18.27
C ILE A 123 -7.28 -30.69 -16.85
N ILE A 124 -6.33 -30.27 -16.02
CA ILE A 124 -6.57 -29.91 -14.62
C ILE A 124 -6.10 -28.47 -14.42
N ILE A 125 -7.00 -27.62 -13.92
CA ILE A 125 -6.71 -26.24 -13.54
C ILE A 125 -6.67 -26.17 -12.02
N ASP A 126 -5.47 -25.99 -11.47
CA ASP A 126 -5.21 -25.86 -10.04
C ASP A 126 -5.26 -24.39 -9.60
N GLU A 127 -5.66 -24.16 -8.34
CA GLU A 127 -5.92 -22.83 -7.77
C GLU A 127 -6.88 -21.98 -8.63
N ALA A 128 -7.96 -22.60 -9.10
CA ALA A 128 -8.91 -21.99 -10.03
C ALA A 128 -9.61 -20.72 -9.51
N GLN A 129 -9.57 -20.45 -8.19
CA GLN A 129 -10.02 -19.18 -7.64
C GLN A 129 -9.15 -17.97 -8.06
N ASP A 130 -7.91 -18.21 -8.47
CA ASP A 130 -6.95 -17.17 -8.85
C ASP A 130 -6.90 -16.94 -10.37
N ILE A 131 -7.90 -17.42 -11.12
CA ILE A 131 -8.01 -17.20 -12.57
C ILE A 131 -8.33 -15.74 -12.87
N THR A 132 -7.59 -15.17 -13.83
CA THR A 132 -7.83 -13.85 -14.41
C THR A 132 -8.50 -13.97 -15.79
N PRO A 133 -9.12 -12.90 -16.33
CA PRO A 133 -9.65 -12.89 -17.70
C PRO A 133 -8.64 -13.33 -18.77
N LEU A 134 -7.36 -12.96 -18.59
CA LEU A 134 -6.29 -13.35 -19.49
C LEU A 134 -6.02 -14.86 -19.47
N TYR A 135 -5.97 -15.46 -18.26
CA TYR A 135 -5.78 -16.91 -18.11
C TYR A 135 -7.01 -17.67 -18.60
N TRP A 136 -8.21 -17.14 -18.36
CA TRP A 136 -9.45 -17.69 -18.88
C TRP A 136 -9.46 -17.80 -20.42
N SER A 137 -9.00 -16.75 -21.11
CA SER A 137 -8.86 -16.75 -22.57
C SER A 137 -7.96 -17.89 -23.07
N LEU A 138 -6.83 -18.13 -22.40
CA LEU A 138 -5.94 -19.25 -22.73
C LEU A 138 -6.61 -20.60 -22.44
N ILE A 139 -7.29 -20.73 -21.30
CA ILE A 139 -8.00 -21.97 -20.93
C ILE A 139 -9.02 -22.34 -22.00
N LEU A 140 -9.88 -21.41 -22.42
CA LEU A 140 -10.86 -21.66 -23.48
C LEU A 140 -10.20 -22.10 -24.78
N LYS A 141 -9.07 -21.49 -25.15
CA LYS A 141 -8.30 -21.88 -26.33
C LYS A 141 -7.78 -23.32 -26.22
N ILE A 142 -7.25 -23.72 -25.07
CA ILE A 142 -6.78 -25.09 -24.82
C ILE A 142 -7.96 -26.07 -24.90
N LEU A 143 -9.09 -25.75 -24.27
CA LEU A 143 -10.27 -26.62 -24.25
C LEU A 143 -10.87 -26.81 -25.66
N LYS A 144 -10.90 -25.77 -26.49
CA LYS A 144 -11.34 -25.87 -27.89
C LYS A 144 -10.45 -26.76 -28.74
N CYS A 145 -9.14 -26.74 -28.48
CA CYS A 145 -8.21 -27.65 -29.12
C CYS A 145 -8.26 -29.06 -28.54
N ASN A 146 -8.93 -29.28 -27.41
CA ASN A 146 -9.04 -30.59 -26.77
C ASN A 146 -10.50 -30.87 -26.37
N PRO A 147 -11.45 -30.90 -27.33
CA PRO A 147 -12.88 -31.01 -27.04
C PRO A 147 -13.25 -32.29 -26.29
N LEU A 148 -12.52 -33.39 -26.54
CA LEU A 148 -12.71 -34.69 -25.90
C LEU A 148 -12.03 -34.79 -24.53
N ALA A 149 -11.18 -33.84 -24.16
CA ALA A 149 -10.48 -33.90 -22.89
C ALA A 149 -11.44 -33.80 -21.73
N ARG A 150 -11.15 -34.57 -20.69
CA ARG A 150 -11.83 -34.45 -19.40
C ARG A 150 -11.19 -33.33 -18.59
N VAL A 151 -12.04 -32.52 -17.97
CA VAL A 151 -11.59 -31.27 -17.33
C VAL A 151 -11.92 -31.28 -15.85
N MET A 152 -10.96 -30.86 -15.03
CA MET A 152 -11.19 -30.57 -13.62
C MET A 152 -10.68 -29.18 -13.28
N PHE A 153 -11.53 -28.37 -12.67
CA PHE A 153 -11.10 -27.15 -11.97
C PHE A 153 -11.14 -27.42 -10.49
N ILE A 154 -10.04 -27.12 -9.80
CA ILE A 154 -9.91 -27.30 -8.35
C ILE A 154 -9.35 -26.04 -7.72
N GLY A 155 -9.94 -25.59 -6.62
CA GLY A 155 -9.56 -24.35 -5.95
C GLY A 155 -10.27 -24.15 -4.62
N ASP A 156 -10.06 -23.01 -3.98
CA ASP A 156 -10.72 -22.59 -2.74
C ASP A 156 -11.24 -21.16 -2.89
N SER A 157 -12.55 -20.99 -3.04
CA SER A 157 -13.14 -19.66 -3.23
C SER A 157 -12.89 -18.70 -2.05
N ASN A 158 -12.66 -19.22 -0.84
CA ASN A 158 -12.34 -18.40 0.33
C ASN A 158 -10.86 -17.93 0.34
N GLN A 159 -10.03 -18.38 -0.61
CA GLN A 159 -8.63 -17.96 -0.73
C GLN A 159 -8.37 -17.01 -1.91
N GLU A 160 -9.40 -16.43 -2.52
CA GLU A 160 -9.24 -15.39 -3.54
C GLU A 160 -8.80 -14.07 -2.90
N ILE A 161 -7.49 -13.79 -2.91
CA ILE A 161 -6.90 -12.56 -2.36
C ILE A 161 -6.08 -11.77 -3.39
N TYR A 162 -6.15 -12.16 -4.67
CA TYR A 162 -5.42 -11.49 -5.76
C TYR A 162 -6.36 -10.67 -6.68
N SER A 163 -7.49 -10.17 -6.16
CA SER A 163 -8.46 -9.39 -6.96
C SER A 163 -7.84 -8.14 -7.61
N PHE A 164 -6.81 -7.56 -6.99
CA PHE A 164 -6.04 -6.45 -7.55
C PHE A 164 -5.32 -6.78 -8.86
N LYS A 165 -5.18 -8.08 -9.19
CA LYS A 165 -4.69 -8.60 -10.48
C LYS A 165 -5.83 -9.09 -11.39
N GLU A 166 -7.06 -8.69 -11.11
CA GLU A 166 -8.27 -9.15 -11.80
C GLU A 166 -8.56 -10.66 -11.60
N ALA A 167 -7.96 -11.30 -10.58
CA ALA A 167 -8.33 -12.66 -10.22
C ALA A 167 -9.73 -12.68 -9.62
N ASN A 168 -10.55 -13.69 -9.96
CA ASN A 168 -11.95 -13.73 -9.54
C ASN A 168 -12.45 -15.18 -9.34
N SER A 169 -12.94 -15.51 -8.13
CA SER A 169 -13.45 -16.86 -7.83
C SER A 169 -14.70 -17.24 -8.62
N MET A 170 -15.39 -16.29 -9.25
CA MET A 170 -16.53 -16.56 -10.11
C MET A 170 -16.17 -17.46 -11.30
N PHE A 171 -14.90 -17.45 -11.74
CA PHE A 171 -14.38 -18.41 -12.72
C PHE A 171 -14.39 -19.84 -12.22
N LEU A 172 -14.27 -20.09 -10.91
CA LEU A 172 -14.40 -21.41 -10.29
C LEU A 172 -15.88 -21.74 -9.99
N GLU A 173 -16.63 -20.77 -9.46
CA GLU A 173 -17.99 -20.99 -8.95
C GLU A 173 -19.04 -21.23 -10.05
N ASN A 174 -18.82 -20.69 -11.25
CA ASN A 174 -19.79 -20.65 -12.34
C ASN A 174 -19.32 -21.39 -13.61
N ILE A 175 -18.35 -22.31 -13.53
CA ILE A 175 -17.79 -23.02 -14.69
C ILE A 175 -18.87 -23.71 -15.53
N ASP A 176 -19.89 -24.27 -14.88
CA ASP A 176 -21.03 -24.92 -15.52
C ASP A 176 -21.83 -23.99 -16.43
N LYS A 177 -21.85 -22.69 -16.11
CA LYS A 177 -22.50 -21.66 -16.93
C LYS A 177 -21.55 -21.01 -17.93
N LEU A 178 -20.25 -20.97 -17.61
CA LEU A 178 -19.22 -20.40 -18.48
C LEU A 178 -18.82 -21.35 -19.62
N ILE A 179 -18.90 -22.68 -19.38
CA ILE A 179 -18.61 -23.76 -20.34
C ILE A 179 -19.81 -24.72 -20.42
N PRO A 180 -20.96 -24.28 -20.97
CA PRO A 180 -22.15 -25.10 -21.11
C PRO A 180 -21.99 -26.28 -22.08
N SER A 181 -20.96 -26.28 -22.95
CA SER A 181 -20.67 -27.37 -23.87
C SER A 181 -20.28 -28.68 -23.20
N LYS A 182 -19.88 -28.65 -21.92
CA LYS A 182 -19.52 -29.82 -21.11
C LYS A 182 -20.52 -30.02 -19.97
N THR A 183 -20.75 -31.27 -19.60
CA THR A 183 -21.52 -31.63 -18.41
C THR A 183 -20.59 -31.65 -17.19
N TRP A 184 -21.02 -31.01 -16.11
CA TRP A 184 -20.19 -30.77 -14.92
C TRP A 184 -20.80 -31.40 -13.67
N LYS A 185 -19.93 -31.96 -12.83
CA LYS A 185 -20.27 -32.43 -11.49
C LYS A 185 -19.54 -31.59 -10.46
N LYS A 186 -20.29 -30.95 -9.57
CA LYS A 186 -19.75 -30.16 -8.45
C LYS A 186 -19.47 -31.07 -7.27
N LEU A 187 -18.26 -30.98 -6.72
CA LEU A 187 -17.82 -31.74 -5.55
C LEU A 187 -17.09 -30.79 -4.59
N GLU A 188 -17.06 -31.16 -3.32
CA GLU A 188 -16.38 -30.39 -2.27
C GLU A 188 -15.39 -31.26 -1.51
N ILE A 189 -14.27 -30.66 -1.08
CA ILE A 189 -13.38 -31.24 -0.06
C ILE A 189 -13.40 -30.31 1.13
N ASN A 190 -14.14 -30.71 2.15
CA ASN A 190 -14.36 -29.90 3.33
C ASN A 190 -13.36 -30.24 4.44
N GLY A 191 -12.74 -31.42 4.42
CA GLY A 191 -11.70 -31.81 5.37
C GLY A 191 -10.39 -31.02 5.21
N SER A 192 -9.79 -30.57 6.32
CA SER A 192 -8.42 -30.02 6.37
C SER A 192 -7.48 -30.95 7.13
N PHE A 193 -6.35 -31.28 6.51
CA PHE A 193 -5.23 -31.95 7.16
C PHE A 193 -4.24 -30.97 7.79
N ARG A 194 -4.41 -29.66 7.58
CA ARG A 194 -3.50 -28.61 8.06
C ARG A 194 -4.04 -27.92 9.30
N VAL A 195 -5.30 -27.50 9.22
CA VAL A 195 -5.91 -26.54 10.16
C VAL A 195 -6.37 -27.27 11.42
N PRO A 196 -6.00 -26.80 12.63
CA PRO A 196 -6.48 -27.40 13.88
C PRO A 196 -7.97 -27.20 14.15
N ASN A 197 -8.54 -28.04 15.02
CA ASN A 197 -9.94 -27.97 15.44
C ASN A 197 -10.31 -26.60 16.02
N ALA A 198 -9.43 -25.98 16.82
CA ALA A 198 -9.70 -24.66 17.40
C ALA A 198 -9.81 -23.56 16.32
N THR A 199 -8.86 -23.50 15.37
CA THR A 199 -8.91 -22.56 14.24
C THR A 199 -10.14 -22.81 13.37
N TRP A 200 -10.48 -24.08 13.19
CA TRP A 200 -11.68 -24.48 12.47
C TRP A 200 -12.96 -23.92 13.10
N HIS A 201 -13.15 -24.11 14.41
CA HIS A 201 -14.29 -23.56 15.15
C HIS A 201 -14.36 -22.03 15.04
N LEU A 202 -13.22 -21.34 15.12
CA LEU A 202 -13.13 -19.90 14.93
C LEU A 202 -13.66 -19.45 13.55
N LEU A 203 -13.28 -20.15 12.49
CA LEU A 203 -13.69 -19.76 11.14
C LEU A 203 -15.18 -20.06 10.91
N ASN A 204 -15.64 -21.26 11.30
CA ASN A 204 -17.02 -21.68 11.07
C ASN A 204 -18.04 -20.98 11.99
N GLY A 205 -17.65 -20.53 13.19
CA GLY A 205 -18.53 -19.79 14.09
C GLY A 205 -19.05 -18.48 13.49
N SER A 206 -18.30 -17.88 12.56
CA SER A 206 -18.69 -16.63 11.89
C SER A 206 -19.85 -16.79 10.90
N LYS A 207 -20.05 -18.00 10.36
CA LYS A 207 -20.95 -18.29 9.22
C LYS A 207 -20.72 -17.39 7.98
N GLN A 208 -19.55 -16.77 7.86
CA GLN A 208 -19.22 -15.86 6.74
C GLN A 208 -18.61 -16.59 5.54
N TYR A 209 -18.24 -17.86 5.68
CA TYR A 209 -17.49 -18.61 4.67
C TYR A 209 -18.37 -19.58 3.90
N LYS A 210 -18.10 -19.73 2.59
CA LYS A 210 -18.90 -20.56 1.69
C LYS A 210 -18.85 -22.07 1.99
N ASN A 211 -17.90 -22.52 2.82
CA ASN A 211 -17.76 -23.91 3.22
C ASN A 211 -18.24 -24.10 4.67
N GLU A 212 -19.56 -24.03 4.91
CA GLU A 212 -20.15 -24.26 6.24
C GLU A 212 -19.78 -25.65 6.80
N SER A 213 -19.50 -26.60 5.91
CA SER A 213 -19.13 -27.98 6.22
C SER A 213 -17.63 -28.21 6.33
N PHE A 214 -16.77 -27.17 6.21
CA PHE A 214 -15.33 -27.25 6.49
C PHE A 214 -15.15 -28.10 7.76
N ASN A 215 -14.15 -28.97 7.86
CA ASN A 215 -13.91 -29.83 9.03
C ASN A 215 -12.41 -30.02 9.24
N ALA A 216 -11.90 -29.77 10.44
CA ALA A 216 -10.53 -30.14 10.79
C ALA A 216 -10.45 -31.65 11.09
N LEU A 217 -9.42 -32.31 10.58
CA LEU A 217 -9.21 -33.74 10.82
C LEU A 217 -8.48 -33.95 12.14
N ASN A 218 -9.23 -34.02 13.26
CA ASN A 218 -8.78 -34.38 14.62
C ASN A 218 -7.35 -33.92 14.96
N ARG A 219 -7.07 -32.63 14.73
CA ARG A 219 -5.82 -31.99 15.16
C ARG A 219 -6.10 -31.09 16.33
N ASP A 220 -5.51 -31.46 17.47
CA ASP A 220 -5.44 -30.58 18.62
C ASP A 220 -4.65 -29.33 18.26
N GLY A 221 -5.11 -28.19 18.75
CA GLY A 221 -4.47 -26.92 18.56
C GLY A 221 -5.13 -25.86 19.41
N LEU A 222 -4.55 -24.67 19.40
CA LEU A 222 -4.96 -23.59 20.28
C LEU A 222 -5.27 -22.34 19.48
N VAL A 223 -6.38 -21.69 19.81
CA VAL A 223 -6.68 -20.32 19.38
C VAL A 223 -6.68 -19.46 20.63
N ASN A 224 -5.77 -18.49 20.68
CA ASN A 224 -5.78 -17.45 21.71
C ASN A 224 -6.18 -16.13 21.08
N ILE A 225 -7.18 -15.49 21.65
CA ILE A 225 -7.57 -14.12 21.30
C ILE A 225 -7.25 -13.26 22.52
N SER A 226 -6.44 -12.23 22.32
CA SER A 226 -5.95 -11.40 23.42
C SER A 226 -6.03 -9.93 23.07
N THR A 227 -6.39 -9.10 24.05
CA THR A 227 -6.34 -7.65 23.88
C THR A 227 -5.07 -7.09 24.49
N PHE A 228 -4.60 -5.97 23.94
CA PHE A 228 -3.39 -5.29 24.40
C PHE A 228 -3.57 -3.77 24.36
N ASP A 229 -2.80 -3.07 25.18
CA ASP A 229 -2.67 -1.62 25.17
C ASP A 229 -1.44 -1.21 24.34
N TYR A 230 -1.51 -0.07 23.65
CA TYR A 230 -0.34 0.47 22.96
C TYR A 230 0.84 0.63 23.93
N GLY A 231 2.01 0.11 23.55
CA GLY A 231 3.21 0.14 24.39
C GLY A 231 3.34 -1.02 25.38
N SER A 232 2.34 -1.91 25.50
CA SER A 232 2.50 -3.16 26.25
C SER A 232 3.43 -4.14 25.51
N ASN A 233 4.17 -4.96 26.26
CA ASN A 233 5.08 -5.98 25.71
C ASN A 233 4.39 -7.35 25.52
N LEU A 234 3.07 -7.43 25.62
CA LEU A 234 2.33 -8.70 25.64
C LEU A 234 2.57 -9.53 24.37
N ILE A 235 2.62 -8.87 23.22
CA ILE A 235 2.84 -9.53 21.92
C ILE A 235 4.26 -10.11 21.88
N GLU A 236 5.26 -9.30 22.27
CA GLU A 236 6.66 -9.72 22.35
C GLU A 236 6.84 -10.89 23.31
N GLU A 237 6.29 -10.81 24.53
CA GLU A 237 6.37 -11.87 25.53
C GLU A 237 5.72 -13.17 25.03
N THR A 238 4.57 -13.06 24.36
CA THR A 238 3.91 -14.21 23.73
C THR A 238 4.81 -14.83 22.67
N ILE A 239 5.36 -14.03 21.76
CA ILE A 239 6.27 -14.52 20.72
C ILE A 239 7.50 -15.18 21.35
N LEU A 240 8.13 -14.56 22.35
CA LEU A 240 9.29 -15.11 23.06
C LEU A 240 8.99 -16.47 23.69
N ASN A 241 7.82 -16.62 24.32
CA ASN A 241 7.39 -17.90 24.88
C ASN A 241 7.19 -18.95 23.79
N LYS A 242 6.61 -18.56 22.64
CA LYS A 242 6.43 -19.48 21.51
C LYS A 242 7.75 -19.86 20.83
N ILE A 243 8.73 -18.97 20.80
CA ILE A 243 10.08 -19.31 20.33
C ILE A 243 10.69 -20.42 21.21
N LYS A 244 10.57 -20.31 22.54
CA LYS A 244 11.06 -21.36 23.47
C LYS A 244 10.39 -22.71 23.24
N GLN A 245 9.10 -22.72 22.89
CA GLN A 245 8.32 -23.93 22.68
C GLN A 245 8.52 -24.56 21.29
N TYR A 246 8.62 -23.74 20.24
CA TYR A 246 8.53 -24.18 18.85
C TYR A 246 9.78 -23.92 18.00
N GLY A 247 10.71 -23.09 18.45
CA GLY A 247 11.77 -22.56 17.62
C GLY A 247 11.30 -21.36 16.78
N GLN A 248 12.21 -20.43 16.52
CA GLN A 248 11.89 -19.15 15.88
C GLN A 248 11.44 -19.30 14.42
N GLU A 249 11.95 -20.33 13.74
CA GLU A 249 11.58 -20.65 12.36
C GLU A 249 10.16 -21.19 12.24
N ASN A 250 9.49 -21.53 13.34
CA ASN A 250 8.13 -22.08 13.30
C ASN A 250 7.05 -21.01 13.56
N ILE A 251 7.41 -19.72 13.41
CA ILE A 251 6.54 -18.60 13.76
C ILE A 251 6.32 -17.68 12.54
N PHE A 252 5.05 -17.46 12.21
CA PHE A 252 4.62 -16.34 11.38
C PHE A 252 4.03 -15.23 12.26
N VAL A 253 4.36 -13.99 11.91
CA VAL A 253 3.67 -12.79 12.38
C VAL A 253 3.05 -12.11 11.17
N LEU A 254 1.72 -12.16 11.07
CA LEU A 254 0.97 -11.70 9.92
C LEU A 254 0.22 -10.41 10.26
N SER A 255 0.35 -9.41 9.42
CA SER A 255 -0.34 -8.12 9.53
C SER A 255 -0.91 -7.75 8.17
N TYR A 256 -1.82 -6.78 8.18
CA TYR A 256 -2.26 -6.11 6.96
C TYR A 256 -1.09 -5.48 6.19
N SER A 257 -0.23 -4.77 6.93
CA SER A 257 0.96 -4.10 6.42
C SER A 257 2.14 -4.35 7.36
N THR A 258 3.32 -4.61 6.79
CA THR A 258 4.58 -4.70 7.56
C THR A 258 5.23 -3.34 7.78
N ASN A 259 4.75 -2.30 7.11
CA ASN A 259 5.31 -0.95 7.19
C ASN A 259 4.86 -0.14 8.42
N SER A 260 3.93 -0.66 9.22
CA SER A 260 3.50 0.03 10.44
C SER A 260 4.61 0.06 11.51
N GLU A 261 4.70 1.17 12.23
CA GLU A 261 5.70 1.37 13.31
C GLU A 261 5.61 0.30 14.39
N ASN A 262 4.40 -0.14 14.74
CA ASN A 262 4.18 -1.19 15.74
C ASN A 262 4.84 -2.51 15.32
N ILE A 263 4.63 -2.92 14.06
CA ILE A 263 5.20 -4.15 13.51
C ILE A 263 6.74 -4.08 13.50
N LYS A 264 7.28 -2.97 13.01
CA LYS A 264 8.74 -2.74 12.99
C LYS A 264 9.33 -2.71 14.40
N SER A 265 8.65 -2.09 15.36
CA SER A 265 9.08 -2.05 16.77
C SER A 265 9.21 -3.45 17.38
N ILE A 266 8.17 -4.29 17.22
CA ILE A 266 8.17 -5.68 17.70
C ILE A 266 9.29 -6.48 17.03
N ALA A 267 9.40 -6.41 15.71
CA ALA A 267 10.43 -7.10 14.95
C ALA A 267 11.84 -6.71 15.40
N ASN A 268 12.08 -5.41 15.55
CA ASN A 268 13.35 -4.86 16.03
C ASN A 268 13.65 -5.39 17.44
N LYS A 269 12.72 -5.28 18.40
CA LYS A 269 12.90 -5.81 19.77
C LYS A 269 13.25 -7.30 19.78
N LEU A 270 12.65 -8.13 18.93
CA LEU A 270 12.99 -9.55 18.84
C LEU A 270 14.41 -9.76 18.30
N THR A 271 14.82 -9.00 17.29
CA THR A 271 16.22 -9.02 16.83
C THR A 271 17.19 -8.63 17.95
N LEU A 272 16.84 -7.63 18.78
CA LEU A 272 17.67 -7.20 19.91
C LEU A 272 17.85 -8.30 20.96
N ASN A 273 16.85 -9.15 21.13
CA ASN A 273 16.91 -10.30 22.01
C ASN A 273 17.67 -11.49 21.39
N GLY A 274 18.36 -11.28 20.27
CA GLY A 274 19.23 -12.28 19.63
C GLY A 274 18.53 -13.22 18.67
N PHE A 275 17.26 -12.98 18.31
CA PHE A 275 16.53 -13.82 17.35
C PHE A 275 16.77 -13.39 15.91
N ASN A 276 16.60 -14.32 14.97
CA ASN A 276 16.67 -14.00 13.54
C ASN A 276 15.27 -13.65 13.05
N VAL A 277 15.12 -12.45 12.50
CA VAL A 277 13.82 -11.93 12.05
C VAL A 277 13.93 -11.58 10.57
N TYR A 278 12.89 -11.91 9.82
CA TYR A 278 12.64 -11.43 8.48
C TYR A 278 11.43 -10.51 8.51
N VAL A 279 11.54 -9.31 7.94
CA VAL A 279 10.42 -8.41 7.71
C VAL A 279 10.28 -8.23 6.20
N SER A 280 9.08 -8.44 5.66
CA SER A 280 8.86 -8.14 4.25
C SER A 280 9.06 -6.64 3.99
N ARG A 281 9.83 -6.36 2.93
CA ARG A 281 10.30 -5.02 2.54
C ARG A 281 9.20 -4.12 1.99
N SER A 282 8.17 -4.72 1.42
CA SER A 282 7.12 -4.00 0.73
C SER A 282 5.87 -4.85 0.80
N ASP A 283 4.76 -4.25 1.26
CA ASP A 283 3.43 -4.86 1.19
C ASP A 283 3.08 -5.29 -0.26
N ASN A 284 3.80 -4.71 -1.22
CA ASN A 284 3.65 -4.95 -2.65
C ASN A 284 4.54 -6.06 -3.26
N GLU A 285 5.32 -6.79 -2.47
CA GLU A 285 5.96 -8.02 -2.99
C GLU A 285 4.92 -9.16 -3.03
N GLU A 286 4.86 -9.91 -4.13
CA GLU A 286 3.83 -10.94 -4.32
C GLU A 286 4.02 -12.14 -3.40
N LYS A 287 5.27 -12.58 -3.20
CA LYS A 287 5.61 -13.76 -2.38
C LYS A 287 6.94 -13.58 -1.69
N VAL A 288 7.03 -14.13 -0.48
CA VAL A 288 8.30 -14.28 0.23
C VAL A 288 9.18 -15.34 -0.44
N ASN A 289 10.46 -15.04 -0.58
CA ASN A 289 11.46 -16.00 -1.03
C ASN A 289 11.76 -17.02 0.11
N PRO A 290 11.48 -18.32 -0.08
CA PRO A 290 11.64 -19.32 0.97
C PRO A 290 13.05 -19.36 1.58
N ILE A 291 14.08 -19.12 0.76
CA ILE A 291 15.47 -19.14 1.19
C ILE A 291 15.76 -17.99 2.17
N GLU A 292 15.15 -16.82 1.97
CA GLU A 292 15.33 -15.65 2.83
C GLU A 292 14.63 -15.80 4.19
N THR A 293 13.59 -16.63 4.24
CA THR A 293 12.79 -16.92 5.44
C THR A 293 13.33 -18.10 6.27
N MET A 294 14.32 -18.82 5.76
CA MET A 294 14.84 -20.03 6.40
C MET A 294 15.54 -19.68 7.72
N GLY A 295 15.16 -20.36 8.81
CA GLY A 295 15.76 -20.15 10.13
C GLY A 295 15.35 -18.85 10.84
N LYS A 296 14.29 -18.16 10.39
CA LYS A 296 13.88 -16.84 10.92
C LYS A 296 12.41 -16.83 11.34
N ILE A 297 12.08 -15.93 12.27
CA ILE A 297 10.71 -15.44 12.51
C ILE A 297 10.32 -14.60 11.30
N VAL A 298 9.13 -14.82 10.73
CA VAL A 298 8.74 -14.15 9.49
C VAL A 298 7.57 -13.19 9.75
N PHE A 299 7.86 -11.90 9.64
CA PHE A 299 6.90 -10.81 9.61
C PHE A 299 6.53 -10.50 8.15
N SER A 300 5.28 -10.71 7.77
CA SER A 300 4.83 -10.58 6.38
C SER A 300 3.39 -10.11 6.28
N THR A 301 3.00 -9.66 5.09
CA THR A 301 1.58 -9.55 4.75
C THR A 301 0.99 -10.91 4.43
N VAL A 302 -0.33 -11.04 4.51
CA VAL A 302 -1.04 -12.30 4.22
C VAL A 302 -0.83 -12.78 2.79
N HIS A 303 -0.82 -11.85 1.83
CA HIS A 303 -0.63 -12.15 0.40
C HIS A 303 0.66 -12.94 0.16
N GLN A 304 1.75 -12.51 0.81
CA GLN A 304 3.09 -13.05 0.60
C GLN A 304 3.26 -14.47 1.10
N VAL A 305 2.54 -14.83 2.17
CA VAL A 305 2.61 -16.16 2.79
C VAL A 305 1.53 -17.11 2.28
N LYS A 306 0.73 -16.72 1.29
CA LYS A 306 -0.30 -17.59 0.71
C LYS A 306 0.34 -18.86 0.17
N GLY A 307 -0.11 -20.01 0.69
CA GLY A 307 0.42 -21.34 0.36
C GLY A 307 1.60 -21.78 1.23
N LEU A 308 2.12 -20.93 2.11
CA LEU A 308 3.07 -21.31 3.16
C LEU A 308 2.31 -21.65 4.45
N GLU A 309 3.02 -22.22 5.43
CA GLU A 309 2.48 -22.66 6.72
C GLU A 309 3.58 -22.68 7.78
N ARG A 310 3.22 -22.45 9.04
CA ARG A 310 4.09 -22.54 10.22
C ARG A 310 3.31 -23.10 11.40
N LYS A 311 4.01 -23.63 12.42
CA LYS A 311 3.35 -24.18 13.62
C LYS A 311 2.53 -23.12 14.35
N VAL A 312 3.10 -21.94 14.50
CA VAL A 312 2.49 -20.81 15.19
C VAL A 312 2.25 -19.66 14.22
N VAL A 313 1.05 -19.09 14.27
CA VAL A 313 0.72 -17.85 13.56
C VAL A 313 0.25 -16.81 14.58
N VAL A 314 0.82 -15.62 14.50
CA VAL A 314 0.42 -14.45 15.28
C VAL A 314 -0.20 -13.43 14.32
N MET A 315 -1.47 -13.11 14.48
CA MET A 315 -2.20 -12.13 13.67
C MET A 315 -2.30 -10.80 14.40
N LEU A 316 -1.84 -9.73 13.73
CA LEU A 316 -1.83 -8.36 14.24
C LEU A 316 -2.65 -7.43 13.32
N ASN A 317 -3.31 -6.44 13.91
CA ASN A 317 -4.09 -5.42 13.19
C ASN A 317 -5.25 -5.97 12.32
N PHE A 318 -5.91 -7.07 12.70
CA PHE A 318 -7.13 -7.56 12.02
C PHE A 318 -8.39 -7.06 12.73
N ASN A 319 -8.67 -5.76 12.62
CA ASN A 319 -9.74 -5.05 13.32
C ASN A 319 -10.77 -4.41 12.36
N GLN A 320 -11.84 -3.81 12.90
CA GLN A 320 -12.87 -3.17 12.08
C GLN A 320 -12.33 -2.01 11.21
N ARG A 321 -11.26 -1.32 11.64
CA ARG A 321 -10.61 -0.28 10.83
C ARG A 321 -9.98 -0.87 9.58
N THR A 322 -9.27 -2.00 9.72
CA THR A 322 -8.72 -2.72 8.57
C THR A 322 -9.80 -3.36 7.71
N GLU A 323 -10.93 -3.78 8.30
CA GLU A 323 -12.10 -4.24 7.54
C GLU A 323 -12.66 -3.11 6.66
N ALA A 324 -12.74 -1.88 7.17
CA ALA A 324 -13.22 -0.71 6.43
C ALA A 324 -12.30 -0.28 5.27
N LEU A 325 -11.01 -0.65 5.30
CA LEU A 325 -10.10 -0.46 4.16
C LEU A 325 -10.41 -1.42 2.99
N TYR A 326 -11.19 -2.46 3.25
CA TYR A 326 -11.64 -3.46 2.27
C TYR A 326 -13.17 -3.45 2.18
N ASN A 327 -13.73 -4.17 1.20
CA ASN A 327 -15.10 -4.65 1.39
C ASN A 327 -15.06 -5.86 2.34
N THR A 328 -16.16 -6.12 3.04
CA THR A 328 -16.24 -7.19 4.05
C THR A 328 -15.86 -8.56 3.49
N ASP A 329 -16.23 -8.88 2.25
CA ASP A 329 -15.88 -10.17 1.61
C ASP A 329 -14.35 -10.34 1.47
N LYS A 330 -13.64 -9.33 0.95
CA LYS A 330 -12.17 -9.38 0.81
C LYS A 330 -11.48 -9.46 2.17
N PHE A 331 -11.95 -8.70 3.16
CA PHE A 331 -11.41 -8.80 4.51
C PHE A 331 -11.59 -10.23 5.07
N ASN A 332 -12.77 -10.83 4.89
CA ASN A 332 -13.06 -12.18 5.34
C ASN A 332 -12.14 -13.21 4.67
N LYS A 333 -11.94 -13.12 3.35
CA LYS A 333 -11.01 -13.97 2.59
C LYS A 333 -9.55 -13.79 3.05
N LEU A 334 -9.13 -12.55 3.30
CA LEU A 334 -7.80 -12.25 3.82
C LEU A 334 -7.60 -12.85 5.23
N PHE A 335 -8.58 -12.69 6.11
CA PHE A 335 -8.59 -13.30 7.44
C PHE A 335 -8.55 -14.82 7.35
N TYR A 336 -9.34 -15.43 6.47
CA TYR A 336 -9.36 -16.88 6.24
C TYR A 336 -7.98 -17.39 5.81
N VAL A 337 -7.33 -16.73 4.85
CA VAL A 337 -5.98 -17.11 4.42
C VAL A 337 -5.01 -16.99 5.59
N ALA A 338 -5.03 -15.89 6.35
CA ALA A 338 -4.13 -15.68 7.49
C ALA A 338 -4.31 -16.73 8.60
N ALA A 339 -5.55 -16.95 9.04
CA ALA A 339 -5.88 -17.90 10.09
C ALA A 339 -5.53 -19.34 9.68
N THR A 340 -5.68 -19.70 8.40
CA THR A 340 -5.36 -21.05 7.91
C THR A 340 -3.88 -21.31 7.64
N ARG A 341 -2.98 -20.38 8.02
CA ARG A 341 -1.52 -20.59 7.93
C ARG A 341 -0.96 -21.39 9.12
N ASN A 342 -1.73 -21.58 10.20
CA ASN A 342 -1.28 -22.25 11.41
C ASN A 342 -1.44 -23.77 11.33
N ILE A 343 -0.46 -24.49 11.87
CA ILE A 343 -0.49 -25.96 11.98
C ILE A 343 -0.86 -26.40 13.41
N GLU A 344 -0.53 -25.61 14.43
CA GLU A 344 -0.77 -25.94 15.84
C GLU A 344 -1.45 -24.79 16.60
N GLU A 345 -0.89 -23.58 16.58
CA GLU A 345 -1.39 -22.46 17.40
C GLU A 345 -1.65 -21.19 16.58
N LEU A 346 -2.77 -20.53 16.86
CA LEU A 346 -3.16 -19.24 16.32
C LEU A 346 -3.34 -18.24 17.46
N HIS A 347 -2.64 -17.11 17.40
CA HIS A 347 -2.75 -16.03 18.36
C HIS A 347 -3.22 -14.77 17.64
N ILE A 348 -4.32 -14.17 18.09
CA ILE A 348 -4.90 -12.98 17.48
C ILE A 348 -4.88 -11.85 18.52
N PHE A 349 -4.22 -10.75 18.18
CA PHE A 349 -4.10 -9.60 19.07
C PHE A 349 -4.95 -8.42 18.61
N TYR A 350 -5.71 -7.87 19.56
CA TYR A 350 -6.55 -6.69 19.39
C TYR A 350 -6.10 -5.55 20.27
N ASN A 351 -6.00 -4.34 19.72
CA ASN A 351 -5.87 -3.18 20.59
C ASN A 351 -7.19 -2.97 21.33
N LYS A 352 -7.18 -2.70 22.64
CA LYS A 352 -8.41 -2.45 23.41
C LYS A 352 -9.23 -1.26 22.88
N LYS A 353 -8.58 -0.34 22.16
CA LYS A 353 -9.22 0.82 21.50
C LYS A 353 -9.81 0.50 20.12
N ASP A 354 -9.58 -0.69 19.59
CA ASP A 354 -10.09 -1.09 18.29
C ASP A 354 -11.35 -1.97 18.44
N SER A 355 -12.34 -1.71 17.60
CA SER A 355 -13.53 -2.56 17.49
C SER A 355 -13.22 -3.88 16.78
N LEU A 356 -13.92 -4.95 17.20
CA LEU A 356 -13.85 -6.25 16.53
C LEU A 356 -14.40 -6.16 15.10
N PRO A 357 -13.76 -6.85 14.15
CA PRO A 357 -14.30 -6.95 12.79
C PRO A 357 -15.62 -7.74 12.78
N THR A 358 -16.44 -7.53 11.76
CA THR A 358 -17.78 -8.13 11.63
C THR A 358 -17.75 -9.65 11.81
N LEU A 359 -16.78 -10.33 11.20
CA LEU A 359 -16.66 -11.79 11.28
C LEU A 359 -16.39 -12.32 12.70
N MET A 360 -15.92 -11.49 13.63
CA MET A 360 -15.60 -11.87 15.01
C MET A 360 -16.60 -11.33 16.04
N LYS A 361 -17.64 -10.60 15.61
CA LYS A 361 -18.66 -10.07 16.53
C LYS A 361 -19.40 -11.18 17.30
N TYR A 362 -19.51 -12.38 16.74
CA TYR A 362 -20.12 -13.54 17.42
C TYR A 362 -19.33 -14.01 18.66
N LEU A 363 -18.06 -13.61 18.78
CA LEU A 363 -17.20 -13.91 19.93
C LEU A 363 -17.23 -12.82 21.00
N LYS A 364 -18.03 -11.76 20.83
CA LYS A 364 -18.04 -10.61 21.74
C LYS A 364 -18.21 -11.05 23.20
N ASP A 365 -19.11 -11.99 23.46
CA ASP A 365 -19.40 -12.50 24.82
C ASP A 365 -18.27 -13.37 25.39
N GLN A 366 -17.44 -13.98 24.53
CA GLN A 366 -16.26 -14.75 24.94
C GLN A 366 -15.03 -13.86 25.18
N ILE A 367 -15.08 -12.60 24.73
CA ILE A 367 -14.03 -11.59 24.84
C ILE A 367 -14.44 -10.50 25.87
N TYR A 368 -15.58 -10.66 26.56
CA TYR A 368 -16.22 -9.62 27.38
C TYR A 368 -15.34 -9.20 28.58
N GLY A 369 -15.20 -7.87 28.77
CA GLY A 369 -14.42 -7.24 29.84
C GLY A 369 -13.16 -6.47 29.41
N LEU A 370 -12.82 -6.46 28.12
CA LEU A 370 -11.56 -5.90 27.60
C LEU A 370 -11.68 -4.99 26.37
N ILE A 371 -12.89 -4.74 25.88
CA ILE A 371 -13.16 -3.90 24.70
C ILE A 371 -14.11 -2.78 25.13
N ASN A 372 -13.72 -1.52 24.90
CA ASN A 372 -14.57 -0.37 25.23
C ASN A 372 -15.82 -0.39 24.33
N GLU A 373 -17.02 -0.35 24.93
CA GLU A 373 -18.29 -0.46 24.20
C GLU A 373 -18.75 0.83 23.50
N ASP A 374 -18.07 1.97 23.70
CA ASP A 374 -18.68 3.27 23.41
C ASP A 374 -18.01 4.13 22.32
N ASP A 375 -16.96 3.64 21.65
CA ASP A 375 -16.41 4.37 20.51
C ASP A 375 -16.87 3.70 19.21
N GLU A 376 -18.07 4.10 18.74
CA GLU A 376 -18.26 4.23 17.30
C GLU A 376 -17.20 5.22 16.82
N ILE A 377 -16.03 4.69 16.49
CA ILE A 377 -15.06 5.43 15.70
C ILE A 377 -15.76 5.60 14.36
N GLU A 378 -16.41 6.76 14.17
CA GLU A 378 -16.55 7.35 12.85
C GLU A 378 -15.19 7.11 12.19
N ALA A 379 -15.18 6.30 11.13
CA ALA A 379 -14.01 6.19 10.30
C ALA A 379 -13.58 7.63 10.03
N ASN A 380 -12.44 8.04 10.61
CA ASN A 380 -11.77 9.25 10.16
C ASN A 380 -11.23 8.91 8.77
N ASP A 381 -12.14 8.74 7.82
CA ASP A 381 -11.94 8.97 6.41
C ASP A 381 -11.64 10.47 6.29
N ASP A 382 -10.40 10.88 6.59
CA ASP A 382 -9.95 12.22 6.19
C ASP A 382 -8.43 12.47 6.24
N PHE A 383 -7.60 11.46 6.50
CA PHE A 383 -6.25 11.49 5.91
C PHE A 383 -6.37 10.92 4.50
N GLN A 384 -6.69 11.77 3.52
CA GLN A 384 -6.24 11.53 2.13
C GLN A 384 -4.71 11.40 2.19
N ARG A 385 -4.26 10.15 2.37
CA ARG A 385 -2.84 9.81 2.38
C ARG A 385 -2.32 10.17 1.00
N PHE A 386 -1.27 11.00 0.94
CA PHE A 386 -0.54 11.19 -0.30
C PHE A 386 -0.11 9.82 -0.82
N LYS A 387 -0.54 9.46 -2.03
CA LYS A 387 -0.14 8.25 -2.73
C LYS A 387 1.22 8.51 -3.37
N LYS A 388 2.24 7.76 -2.97
CA LYS A 388 3.56 7.85 -3.59
C LYS A 388 3.45 7.32 -5.02
N VAL A 389 4.17 7.92 -5.98
CA VAL A 389 4.20 7.40 -7.37
C VAL A 389 4.61 5.93 -7.39
N THR A 390 5.57 5.53 -6.54
CA THR A 390 6.01 4.14 -6.38
C THR A 390 4.93 3.18 -5.86
N GLU A 391 3.88 3.68 -5.20
CA GLU A 391 2.69 2.91 -4.80
C GLU A 391 1.67 2.83 -5.93
N ILE A 392 1.55 3.89 -6.75
CA ILE A 392 0.61 3.96 -7.87
C ILE A 392 1.00 3.00 -8.98
N VAL A 393 2.29 2.97 -9.34
CA VAL A 393 2.79 2.12 -10.44
C VAL A 393 2.75 0.63 -10.13
N LYS A 394 2.62 0.24 -8.85
CA LYS A 394 2.55 -1.15 -8.42
C LYS A 394 1.11 -1.64 -8.39
N PHE A 395 0.89 -2.88 -8.83
CA PHE A 395 -0.43 -3.54 -8.84
C PHE A 395 -1.50 -2.72 -9.56
N LEU A 396 -1.14 -2.20 -10.74
CA LEU A 396 -2.14 -1.67 -11.65
C LEU A 396 -2.92 -2.84 -12.25
N PRO A 397 -4.26 -2.76 -12.31
CA PRO A 397 -5.04 -3.68 -13.11
C PRO A 397 -4.51 -3.71 -14.54
N ASN A 398 -4.43 -4.89 -15.14
CA ASN A 398 -3.89 -5.08 -16.48
C ASN A 398 -4.56 -4.14 -17.50
N GLN A 399 -5.87 -3.91 -17.38
CA GLN A 399 -6.59 -2.98 -18.26
C GLN A 399 -6.09 -1.53 -18.18
N ILE A 400 -5.73 -1.05 -16.99
CA ILE A 400 -5.21 0.31 -16.78
C ILE A 400 -3.76 0.38 -17.25
N GLU A 401 -2.96 -0.65 -16.96
CA GLU A 401 -1.58 -0.74 -17.45
C GLU A 401 -1.49 -0.66 -18.98
N GLU A 402 -2.40 -1.33 -19.69
CA GLU A 402 -2.46 -1.29 -21.17
C GLU A 402 -2.79 0.11 -21.69
N LYS A 403 -3.73 0.83 -21.05
CA LYS A 403 -4.03 2.23 -21.40
C LYS A 403 -2.78 3.11 -21.24
N PHE A 404 -1.99 2.91 -20.18
CA PHE A 404 -0.72 3.61 -20.03
C PHE A 404 0.31 3.23 -21.10
N LYS A 405 0.42 1.96 -21.49
CA LYS A 405 1.33 1.52 -22.56
C LYS A 405 1.02 2.19 -23.90
N GLU A 406 -0.25 2.44 -24.19
CA GLU A 406 -0.66 3.15 -25.40
C GLU A 406 -0.28 4.64 -25.38
N LEU A 407 -0.18 5.24 -24.20
CA LEU A 407 0.08 6.68 -23.98
C LEU A 407 1.56 7.02 -23.75
N ILE A 408 2.41 6.04 -23.44
CA ILE A 408 3.84 6.24 -23.16
C ILE A 408 4.65 5.83 -24.39
N GLU A 409 5.54 6.71 -24.83
CA GLU A 409 6.59 6.40 -25.81
C GLU A 409 7.91 6.24 -25.10
N PHE A 410 8.67 5.21 -25.49
CA PHE A 410 10.04 5.05 -25.04
C PHE A 410 10.96 4.56 -26.16
N GLU A 411 12.15 5.13 -26.22
CA GLU A 411 13.20 4.77 -27.19
C GLU A 411 14.51 4.48 -26.46
N GLN A 412 15.19 3.40 -26.84
CA GLN A 412 16.49 3.06 -26.27
C GLN A 412 17.59 3.76 -27.04
N ILE A 413 18.38 4.61 -26.36
CA ILE A 413 19.42 5.43 -27.02
C ILE A 413 20.76 4.70 -27.11
N ASN A 414 21.13 3.86 -26.11
CA ASN A 414 22.45 3.22 -26.07
C ASN A 414 22.35 1.70 -25.93
N THR A 415 23.23 0.98 -26.63
CA THR A 415 23.31 -0.49 -26.60
C THR A 415 24.23 -0.93 -25.47
N LYS A 416 23.61 -1.32 -24.35
CA LYS A 416 24.16 -2.06 -23.19
C LYS A 416 25.67 -2.31 -23.18
N ASP A 417 26.33 -1.82 -22.15
CA ASP A 417 27.69 -2.24 -21.81
C ASP A 417 27.67 -3.61 -21.10
N GLU A 418 28.86 -4.17 -20.85
CA GLU A 418 29.02 -5.31 -19.94
C GLU A 418 28.27 -5.10 -18.62
N ASN A 419 27.43 -6.07 -18.26
CA ASN A 419 26.65 -6.05 -17.03
C ASN A 419 27.55 -5.97 -15.79
N ILE A 420 27.09 -5.27 -14.76
CA ILE A 420 27.72 -5.27 -13.44
C ILE A 420 27.18 -6.48 -12.66
N GLU A 421 28.01 -7.51 -12.55
CA GLU A 421 27.68 -8.74 -11.86
C GLU A 421 27.92 -8.61 -10.36
N ILE A 422 26.87 -8.17 -9.64
CA ILE A 422 26.84 -8.19 -8.18
C ILE A 422 25.67 -9.04 -7.68
N SER A 423 25.88 -9.67 -6.51
CA SER A 423 24.89 -10.52 -5.88
C SER A 423 23.70 -9.68 -5.36
N ASN A 424 22.50 -10.26 -5.43
CA ASN A 424 21.30 -9.71 -4.78
C ASN A 424 21.06 -10.33 -3.38
N ASN A 425 21.89 -11.29 -2.98
CA ASN A 425 21.80 -11.97 -1.70
C ASN A 425 23.20 -12.14 -1.07
N ILE A 426 23.27 -12.06 0.24
CA ILE A 426 24.44 -12.50 1.02
C ILE A 426 24.06 -13.61 1.97
N THR A 427 25.00 -14.50 2.25
CA THR A 427 24.83 -15.55 3.25
C THR A 427 25.69 -15.21 4.45
N TYR A 428 25.08 -15.19 5.63
CA TYR A 428 25.75 -14.96 6.91
C TYR A 428 25.20 -15.91 7.97
N ASN A 429 26.08 -16.67 8.64
CA ASN A 429 25.70 -17.72 9.60
C ASN A 429 24.62 -18.68 9.06
N ASN A 430 24.78 -19.13 7.80
CA ASN A 430 23.81 -19.97 7.07
C ASN A 430 22.42 -19.34 6.84
N LEU A 431 22.26 -18.04 7.10
CA LEU A 431 21.05 -17.28 6.80
C LEU A 431 21.27 -16.43 5.56
N VAL A 432 20.25 -16.33 4.73
CA VAL A 432 20.30 -15.51 3.51
C VAL A 432 19.63 -14.16 3.75
N TYR A 433 20.30 -13.08 3.35
CA TYR A 433 19.78 -11.72 3.41
C TYR A 433 19.73 -11.14 2.00
N ASN A 434 18.56 -10.64 1.61
CA ASN A 434 18.40 -9.89 0.38
C ASN A 434 19.02 -8.49 0.54
N ILE A 435 19.78 -8.07 -0.47
CA ILE A 435 20.55 -6.82 -0.51
C ILE A 435 20.31 -6.03 -1.80
N SER A 436 19.30 -6.40 -2.58
CA SER A 436 18.98 -5.78 -3.88
C SER A 436 18.65 -4.29 -3.78
N ASP A 437 18.01 -3.87 -2.68
CA ASP A 437 17.73 -2.47 -2.38
C ASP A 437 19.02 -1.71 -2.02
N ILE A 438 19.90 -2.35 -1.25
CA ILE A 438 21.21 -1.78 -0.90
C ILE A 438 22.05 -1.56 -2.16
N ASN A 439 21.97 -2.46 -3.15
CA ASN A 439 22.62 -2.28 -4.44
C ASN A 439 22.15 -1.01 -5.16
N GLY A 440 20.84 -0.74 -5.14
CA GLY A 440 20.24 0.49 -5.69
C GLY A 440 20.74 1.73 -4.95
N ILE A 441 20.63 1.73 -3.62
CA ILE A 441 21.08 2.83 -2.77
C ILE A 441 22.57 3.11 -2.95
N TYR A 442 23.39 2.06 -3.04
CA TYR A 442 24.83 2.18 -3.29
C TYR A 442 25.11 2.88 -4.62
N ALA A 443 24.41 2.49 -5.69
CA ALA A 443 24.58 3.10 -7.00
C ALA A 443 24.11 4.56 -7.02
N GLU A 444 22.95 4.85 -6.43
CA GLU A 444 22.37 6.19 -6.35
C GLU A 444 23.27 7.18 -5.57
N ASN A 445 23.95 6.69 -4.52
CA ASN A 445 24.69 7.56 -3.60
C ASN A 445 26.23 7.48 -3.78
N ILE A 446 26.74 6.80 -4.82
CA ILE A 446 28.18 6.47 -4.94
C ILE A 446 29.13 7.68 -4.88
N PHE A 447 28.67 8.88 -5.25
CA PHE A 447 29.45 10.12 -5.17
C PHE A 447 29.76 10.53 -3.71
N GLU A 448 28.89 10.17 -2.76
CA GLU A 448 29.07 10.42 -1.32
C GLU A 448 30.21 9.58 -0.72
N ARG A 449 30.73 8.60 -1.46
CA ARG A 449 31.87 7.77 -1.04
C ARG A 449 33.11 8.61 -0.73
N ASN A 450 33.33 9.70 -1.47
CA ASN A 450 34.45 10.60 -1.22
C ASN A 450 34.30 11.37 0.10
N ASP A 451 33.07 11.77 0.45
CA ASP A 451 32.78 12.38 1.74
C ASP A 451 32.99 11.39 2.89
N LEU A 452 32.65 10.11 2.70
CA LEU A 452 32.97 9.07 3.69
C LEU A 452 34.49 8.92 3.93
N TYR A 453 35.32 8.97 2.88
CA TYR A 453 36.78 8.94 3.05
C TYR A 453 37.29 10.14 3.83
N LYS A 454 36.72 11.33 3.57
CA LYS A 454 37.02 12.54 4.34
C LYS A 454 36.66 12.36 5.82
N PHE A 455 35.46 11.86 6.11
CA PHE A 455 35.02 11.65 7.49
C PHE A 455 35.83 10.58 8.24
N LYS A 456 36.26 9.52 7.56
CA LYS A 456 37.19 8.53 8.15
C LYS A 456 38.54 9.14 8.51
N LYS A 457 39.08 10.00 7.65
CA LYS A 457 40.33 10.72 7.93
C LYS A 457 40.19 11.63 9.16
N GLU A 458 39.00 12.17 9.37
CA GLU A 458 38.61 12.96 10.55
C GLU A 458 38.26 12.10 11.78
N ASN A 459 38.38 10.77 11.70
CA ASN A 459 38.05 9.82 12.78
C ASN A 459 36.60 9.93 13.32
N LYS A 460 35.67 10.40 12.49
CA LYS A 460 34.26 10.56 12.87
C LYS A 460 33.56 9.21 13.07
N THR A 461 32.70 9.16 14.09
CA THR A 461 31.75 8.08 14.37
C THR A 461 30.67 8.01 13.29
N LEU A 462 29.95 6.88 13.22
CA LEU A 462 28.80 6.76 12.33
C LEU A 462 27.73 7.83 12.65
N LEU A 463 27.51 8.17 13.92
CA LEU A 463 26.64 9.28 14.32
C LEU A 463 27.01 10.58 13.62
N GLU A 464 28.30 10.93 13.67
CA GLU A 464 28.82 12.19 13.11
C GLU A 464 28.80 12.17 11.58
N ILE A 465 29.07 11.02 10.97
CA ILE A 465 28.94 10.81 9.51
C ILE A 465 27.49 11.00 9.09
N MET A 466 26.54 10.35 9.75
CA MET A 466 25.12 10.41 9.42
C MET A 466 24.51 11.79 9.69
N LYS A 467 24.96 12.49 10.74
CA LYS A 467 24.64 13.91 10.97
C LYS A 467 25.21 14.80 9.86
N GLY A 468 26.44 14.54 9.41
CA GLY A 468 27.09 15.24 8.30
C GLY A 468 26.33 15.13 6.98
N PHE A 469 25.76 13.95 6.70
CA PHE A 469 24.87 13.72 5.55
C PHE A 469 23.40 14.14 5.78
N LYS A 470 23.06 14.71 6.94
CA LYS A 470 21.69 15.08 7.37
C LYS A 470 20.67 13.91 7.44
N LEU A 471 21.15 12.67 7.55
CA LEU A 471 20.37 11.43 7.43
C LEU A 471 19.68 10.97 8.72
N ILE A 472 20.00 11.58 9.87
CA ILE A 472 19.43 11.24 11.18
C ILE A 472 18.99 12.51 11.92
N SER A 473 17.86 12.46 12.62
CA SER A 473 17.42 13.46 13.62
C SER A 473 17.79 13.01 15.05
N ASN A 474 17.87 13.95 16.01
CA ASN A 474 18.30 13.68 17.40
C ASN A 474 17.38 12.74 18.21
N SER A 475 16.30 12.21 17.63
CA SER A 475 15.33 11.32 18.29
C SER A 475 15.53 9.84 17.96
N THR A 476 16.76 9.43 17.65
CA THR A 476 17.12 8.02 17.47
C THR A 476 17.05 7.28 18.82
N SER A 477 16.35 6.14 18.85
CA SER A 477 16.18 5.34 20.06
C SER A 477 17.54 5.00 20.71
N HIS A 478 17.55 4.76 22.02
CA HIS A 478 18.74 4.35 22.79
C HIS A 478 19.55 3.20 22.12
N TYR A 479 18.88 2.36 21.32
CA TYR A 479 19.51 1.27 20.57
C TYR A 479 20.35 1.73 19.37
N ILE A 480 19.89 2.75 18.65
CA ILE A 480 20.62 3.25 17.48
C ILE A 480 21.94 3.87 17.95
N ASN A 481 22.01 4.44 19.15
CA ASN A 481 23.27 4.94 19.74
C ASN A 481 24.36 3.85 19.85
N LYS A 482 24.03 2.59 20.20
CA LYS A 482 25.02 1.48 20.27
C LYS A 482 25.63 1.15 18.89
N ILE A 483 24.87 1.32 17.81
CA ILE A 483 25.33 1.13 16.43
C ILE A 483 26.08 2.38 15.94
N LEU A 484 25.59 3.57 16.31
CA LEU A 484 26.12 4.87 15.90
C LEU A 484 27.48 5.21 16.53
N ASP A 485 27.84 4.57 17.63
CA ASP A 485 29.18 4.65 18.25
C ASP A 485 30.25 3.81 17.52
N LYS A 486 29.87 2.95 16.57
CA LYS A 486 30.81 2.12 15.80
C LYS A 486 31.47 2.92 14.66
N LYS A 487 32.72 2.56 14.33
CA LYS A 487 33.41 3.06 13.12
C LYS A 487 32.91 2.31 11.89
N VAL A 488 32.59 3.04 10.82
CA VAL A 488 32.24 2.48 9.51
C VAL A 488 33.48 2.34 8.66
N ASN A 489 33.70 1.15 8.08
CA ASN A 489 34.88 0.79 7.33
C ASN A 489 34.68 0.75 5.81
N THR A 490 33.45 0.76 5.31
CA THR A 490 33.19 0.83 3.85
C THR A 490 31.99 1.70 3.51
N PHE A 491 31.92 2.20 2.27
CA PHE A 491 30.74 2.92 1.79
C PHE A 491 29.51 2.01 1.71
N LEU A 492 29.74 0.73 1.41
CA LEU A 492 28.70 -0.29 1.41
C LEU A 492 28.06 -0.48 2.78
N GLU A 493 28.86 -0.53 3.85
CA GLU A 493 28.37 -0.54 5.23
C GLU A 493 27.51 0.69 5.54
N LEU A 494 27.96 1.89 5.11
CA LEU A 494 27.19 3.12 5.32
C LEU A 494 25.81 3.04 4.65
N CYS A 495 25.74 2.63 3.38
CA CYS A 495 24.47 2.46 2.66
C CYS A 495 23.55 1.45 3.36
N PHE A 496 24.13 0.34 3.85
CA PHE A 496 23.37 -0.69 4.54
C PHE A 496 22.75 -0.19 5.86
N ILE A 497 23.52 0.56 6.66
CA ILE A 497 23.05 1.09 7.93
C ILE A 497 22.06 2.24 7.73
N LYS A 498 22.36 3.15 6.79
CA LYS A 498 21.45 4.23 6.36
C LYS A 498 20.07 3.68 6.01
N ASN A 499 20.01 2.68 5.13
CA ASN A 499 18.76 2.07 4.72
C ASN A 499 17.98 1.44 5.88
N SER A 500 18.68 0.76 6.79
CA SER A 500 18.06 0.10 7.95
C SER A 500 17.45 1.13 8.91
N ILE A 501 18.10 2.28 9.10
CA ILE A 501 17.64 3.37 9.98
C ILE A 501 16.48 4.14 9.33
N GLU A 502 16.61 4.56 8.07
CA GLU A 502 15.58 5.29 7.34
C GLU A 502 14.27 4.50 7.25
N ASN A 503 14.36 3.18 7.12
CA ASN A 503 13.18 2.31 7.08
C ASN A 503 12.71 1.83 8.47
N ASN A 504 13.41 2.17 9.55
CA ASN A 504 13.18 1.64 10.90
C ASN A 504 13.14 0.09 10.93
N ASP A 505 13.95 -0.58 10.10
CA ASP A 505 14.08 -2.04 10.01
C ASP A 505 15.50 -2.45 10.42
N LEU A 506 15.66 -2.75 11.70
CA LEU A 506 16.94 -3.11 12.30
C LEU A 506 17.22 -4.62 12.17
N THR A 507 16.27 -5.41 11.69
CA THR A 507 16.37 -6.87 11.61
C THR A 507 17.50 -7.34 10.70
N ARG A 508 17.94 -6.46 9.79
CA ARG A 508 19.00 -6.70 8.82
C ARG A 508 20.39 -6.35 9.34
N LEU A 509 20.51 -5.64 10.46
CA LEU A 509 21.80 -5.19 11.01
C LEU A 509 22.53 -6.28 11.80
N LYS A 510 21.93 -7.45 12.01
CA LYS A 510 22.56 -8.55 12.77
C LYS A 510 23.93 -8.99 12.23
N PRO A 511 24.14 -9.16 10.89
CA PRO A 511 25.46 -9.39 10.33
C PRO A 511 26.51 -8.31 10.66
N PHE A 512 26.08 -7.07 10.94
CA PHE A 512 26.93 -5.96 11.34
C PHE A 512 27.21 -5.93 12.86
N GLU A 513 26.30 -6.43 13.69
CA GLU A 513 26.49 -6.47 15.15
C GLU A 513 27.64 -7.42 15.54
N ASP A 514 27.64 -8.62 14.96
CA ASP A 514 28.50 -9.74 15.32
C ASP A 514 29.94 -9.65 14.76
N ASN A 515 30.20 -8.81 13.75
CA ASN A 515 31.49 -8.82 13.04
C ASN A 515 31.95 -7.44 12.51
N ILE A 516 32.22 -6.50 13.42
CA ILE A 516 32.64 -5.10 13.12
C ILE A 516 33.86 -5.02 12.17
N ASN A 517 34.73 -6.03 12.19
CA ASN A 517 35.98 -6.04 11.43
C ASN A 517 35.91 -6.83 10.13
N ASN A 518 34.81 -7.55 9.83
CA ASN A 518 34.71 -8.42 8.66
C ASN A 518 33.29 -8.40 8.07
N PHE A 519 32.78 -7.20 7.76
CA PHE A 519 31.49 -7.03 7.09
C PHE A 519 31.54 -7.63 5.68
N PRO A 520 30.52 -8.41 5.25
CA PRO A 520 30.51 -8.98 3.91
C PRO A 520 30.50 -7.89 2.84
N THR A 521 31.53 -7.82 2.00
CA THR A 521 31.57 -6.94 0.83
C THR A 521 31.24 -7.74 -0.43
N TRP A 522 30.10 -7.46 -1.05
CA TRP A 522 29.68 -8.10 -2.32
C TRP A 522 29.80 -7.18 -3.54
N ILE A 523 30.25 -5.94 -3.33
CA ILE A 523 30.64 -5.00 -4.38
C ILE A 523 32.15 -4.82 -4.26
N ASP A 524 32.89 -5.37 -5.22
CA ASP A 524 34.34 -5.23 -5.27
C ASP A 524 34.75 -3.85 -5.82
N GLU A 525 36.05 -3.53 -5.72
CA GLU A 525 36.57 -2.24 -6.16
C GLU A 525 36.36 -2.02 -7.67
N LYS A 526 36.54 -3.07 -8.48
CA LYS A 526 36.33 -3.03 -9.94
C LYS A 526 34.89 -2.61 -10.27
N ASN A 527 33.89 -3.29 -9.72
CA ASN A 527 32.50 -2.96 -9.94
C ASN A 527 32.16 -1.59 -9.35
N SER A 528 32.69 -1.25 -8.18
CA SER A 528 32.46 0.08 -7.62
C SER A 528 33.00 1.22 -8.49
N VAL A 529 34.18 1.08 -9.09
CA VAL A 529 34.73 2.07 -10.01
C VAL A 529 33.84 2.17 -11.24
N LYS A 530 33.38 1.03 -11.78
CA LYS A 530 32.48 0.99 -12.93
C LYS A 530 31.14 1.67 -12.66
N ILE A 531 30.52 1.44 -11.49
CA ILE A 531 29.31 2.14 -11.03
C ILE A 531 29.57 3.65 -10.98
N ASN A 532 30.68 4.06 -10.36
CA ASN A 532 31.02 5.49 -10.22
C ASN A 532 31.24 6.17 -11.58
N LEU A 533 31.98 5.54 -12.50
CA LEU A 533 32.22 6.10 -13.84
C LEU A 533 30.92 6.27 -14.63
N ARG A 534 30.03 5.28 -14.59
CA ARG A 534 28.70 5.39 -15.21
C ARG A 534 27.89 6.52 -14.58
N MET A 535 27.86 6.63 -13.26
CA MET A 535 27.16 7.72 -12.58
C MET A 535 27.74 9.11 -12.94
N LEU A 536 29.06 9.23 -13.05
CA LEU A 536 29.74 10.49 -13.43
C LEU A 536 29.46 10.90 -14.88
N GLU A 537 29.26 9.94 -15.79
CA GLU A 537 28.81 10.22 -17.16
C GLU A 537 27.51 11.05 -17.14
N TYR A 538 26.62 10.79 -16.18
CA TYR A 538 25.30 11.41 -16.11
C TYR A 538 25.21 12.64 -15.20
N LEU A 539 26.05 12.73 -14.18
CA LEU A 539 26.07 13.82 -13.20
C LEU A 539 27.08 14.94 -13.53
N SER A 540 27.67 14.93 -14.73
CA SER A 540 28.67 15.91 -15.14
C SER A 540 28.11 17.32 -15.32
N ASP A 541 26.79 17.48 -15.42
CA ASP A 541 26.10 18.77 -15.50
C ASP A 541 25.86 19.42 -14.13
N LEU A 542 26.27 20.69 -14.00
CA LEU A 542 26.24 21.45 -12.74
C LEU A 542 24.84 21.95 -12.32
N ASN A 543 23.82 21.81 -13.17
CA ASN A 543 22.45 22.32 -12.95
C ASN A 543 21.43 21.23 -12.53
N LEU A 544 21.89 20.14 -11.90
CA LEU A 544 21.02 19.04 -11.48
C LEU A 544 20.58 19.19 -10.01
N GLN A 545 19.26 19.21 -9.79
CA GLN A 545 18.67 19.10 -8.45
C GLN A 545 18.48 17.62 -8.08
N LYS A 546 19.08 17.20 -6.97
CA LYS A 546 18.95 15.83 -6.45
C LYS A 546 17.69 15.68 -5.59
N GLN A 547 17.03 14.53 -5.67
CA GLN A 547 15.88 14.19 -4.81
C GLN A 547 14.79 15.26 -4.85
N PHE A 548 14.37 15.62 -6.06
CA PHE A 548 13.39 16.67 -6.30
C PHE A 548 11.97 16.16 -6.05
N GLN A 549 11.29 16.73 -5.05
CA GLN A 549 9.91 16.38 -4.74
C GLN A 549 8.94 17.18 -5.63
N VAL A 550 7.99 16.48 -6.24
CA VAL A 550 6.88 17.09 -7.00
C VAL A 550 5.55 16.52 -6.52
N THR A 551 4.54 17.37 -6.39
CA THR A 551 3.22 17.00 -5.87
C THR A 551 2.10 17.54 -6.73
N TRP A 552 1.09 16.72 -7.00
CA TRP A 552 -0.14 17.16 -7.65
C TRP A 552 -1.34 16.41 -7.07
N LYS A 553 -2.36 17.15 -6.62
CA LYS A 553 -3.47 16.62 -5.80
C LYS A 553 -2.89 15.81 -4.62
N ASN A 554 -3.34 14.58 -4.43
CA ASN A 554 -2.84 13.66 -3.41
C ASN A 554 -1.73 12.71 -3.95
N VAL A 555 -1.05 13.05 -5.04
CA VAL A 555 0.07 12.26 -5.58
C VAL A 555 1.38 12.95 -5.28
N VAL A 556 2.36 12.20 -4.74
CA VAL A 556 3.71 12.69 -4.48
C VAL A 556 4.75 11.85 -5.21
N GLY A 557 5.60 12.50 -5.99
CA GLY A 557 6.75 11.94 -6.66
C GLY A 557 8.05 12.45 -6.06
N MET A 558 9.05 11.57 -5.98
CA MET A 558 10.41 11.93 -5.58
C MET A 558 11.32 11.56 -6.73
N ILE A 559 11.75 12.57 -7.48
CA ILE A 559 12.57 12.43 -8.69
C ILE A 559 14.04 12.37 -8.27
N ASP A 560 14.79 11.39 -8.78
CA ASP A 560 16.20 11.24 -8.42
C ASP A 560 17.02 12.47 -8.81
N LEU A 561 16.89 12.92 -10.06
CA LEU A 561 17.58 14.08 -10.61
C LEU A 561 16.65 14.89 -11.52
N TYR A 562 16.54 16.19 -11.27
CA TYR A 562 15.78 17.12 -12.09
C TYR A 562 16.70 18.21 -12.65
N GLN A 563 16.71 18.35 -13.97
CA GLN A 563 17.41 19.40 -14.69
C GLN A 563 16.42 20.52 -15.02
N GLU A 564 16.44 21.59 -14.22
CA GLU A 564 15.43 22.65 -14.25
C GLU A 564 15.46 23.49 -15.53
N ASP A 565 16.65 23.81 -16.03
CA ASP A 565 16.87 24.64 -17.22
C ASP A 565 16.37 23.97 -18.51
N ALA A 566 16.63 22.67 -18.66
CA ALA A 566 16.18 21.87 -19.79
C ALA A 566 14.81 21.19 -19.57
N ASN A 567 14.24 21.30 -18.37
CA ASN A 567 13.03 20.61 -17.94
C ASN A 567 13.09 19.08 -18.13
N ILE A 568 14.20 18.46 -17.71
CA ILE A 568 14.44 17.03 -17.90
C ILE A 568 14.40 16.29 -16.57
N VAL A 569 13.63 15.22 -16.52
CA VAL A 569 13.56 14.28 -15.40
C VAL A 569 14.52 13.12 -15.67
N HIS A 570 15.43 12.83 -14.76
CA HIS A 570 16.27 11.63 -14.84
C HIS A 570 15.98 10.73 -13.64
N GLU A 571 15.60 9.49 -13.94
CA GLU A 571 15.38 8.44 -12.97
C GLU A 571 16.47 7.38 -13.10
N VAL A 572 17.09 7.03 -11.98
CA VAL A 572 18.20 6.09 -11.92
C VAL A 572 17.70 4.75 -11.38
N LYS A 573 18.12 3.66 -12.01
CA LYS A 573 17.83 2.29 -11.59
C LYS A 573 19.09 1.46 -11.54
N PHE A 574 19.06 0.47 -10.65
CA PHE A 574 20.04 -0.61 -10.59
C PHE A 574 19.31 -1.96 -10.63
N VAL A 575 18.72 -2.28 -11.79
CA VAL A 575 17.87 -3.46 -11.97
C VAL A 575 18.44 -4.39 -13.03
N THR A 576 18.17 -5.69 -12.90
CA THR A 576 18.60 -6.69 -13.90
C THR A 576 17.93 -6.47 -15.25
N LYS A 577 16.68 -5.99 -15.23
CA LYS A 577 15.90 -5.63 -16.41
C LYS A 577 14.97 -4.48 -16.04
N VAL A 578 14.90 -3.48 -16.91
CA VAL A 578 13.92 -2.40 -16.80
C VAL A 578 12.53 -2.95 -17.15
N SER A 579 11.57 -2.67 -16.27
CA SER A 579 10.17 -3.10 -16.40
C SER A 579 9.27 -1.94 -16.81
N PHE A 580 8.02 -2.23 -17.21
CA PHE A 580 7.05 -1.19 -17.57
C PHE A 580 6.72 -0.26 -16.38
N GLU A 581 6.72 -0.78 -15.16
CA GLU A 581 6.56 0.03 -13.94
C GLU A 581 7.59 1.17 -13.87
N ASN A 582 8.81 0.93 -14.35
CA ASN A 582 9.87 1.94 -14.35
C ASN A 582 9.60 3.04 -15.41
N TYR A 583 9.11 2.68 -16.60
CA TYR A 583 8.71 3.65 -17.62
C TYR A 583 7.53 4.50 -17.14
N LEU A 584 6.53 3.85 -16.54
CA LEU A 584 5.35 4.53 -16.00
C LEU A 584 5.70 5.45 -14.83
N GLN A 585 6.64 5.08 -13.98
CA GLN A 585 7.12 5.94 -12.89
C GLN A 585 7.65 7.26 -13.44
N VAL A 586 8.52 7.21 -14.45
CA VAL A 586 9.06 8.42 -15.10
C VAL A 586 7.93 9.19 -15.78
N ALA A 587 7.04 8.52 -16.51
CA ALA A 587 5.91 9.19 -17.15
C ALA A 587 5.02 9.95 -16.14
N ILE A 588 4.71 9.35 -14.98
CA ILE A 588 3.98 10.05 -13.91
C ILE A 588 4.78 11.24 -13.41
N TYR A 589 6.10 11.15 -13.25
CA TYR A 589 6.92 12.32 -12.90
C TYR A 589 6.83 13.44 -13.93
N LEU A 590 6.91 13.12 -15.23
CA LEU A 590 6.69 14.10 -16.31
C LEU A 590 5.32 14.77 -16.21
N PHE A 591 4.27 13.97 -15.96
CA PHE A 591 2.92 14.47 -15.73
C PHE A 591 2.83 15.41 -14.52
N LEU A 592 3.45 15.06 -13.39
CA LEU A 592 3.45 15.90 -12.19
C LEU A 592 4.18 17.23 -12.43
N ILE A 593 5.34 17.21 -13.09
CA ILE A 593 6.07 18.42 -13.49
C ILE A 593 5.22 19.30 -14.41
N HIS A 594 4.58 18.69 -15.42
CA HIS A 594 3.72 19.40 -16.36
C HIS A 594 2.53 20.08 -15.64
N LYS A 595 1.84 19.38 -14.74
CA LYS A 595 0.66 19.93 -14.04
C LYS A 595 1.01 20.98 -12.98
N THR A 596 2.20 20.92 -12.41
CA THR A 596 2.67 21.92 -11.43
C THR A 596 3.23 23.17 -12.11
N ASN A 597 3.32 23.19 -13.46
CA ASN A 597 3.86 24.31 -14.25
C ASN A 597 5.24 24.78 -13.77
N ILE A 598 6.08 23.86 -13.26
CA ILE A 598 7.43 24.19 -12.78
C ILE A 598 8.26 24.86 -13.89
N ASN A 599 8.04 24.45 -15.14
CA ASN A 599 8.59 25.09 -16.32
C ASN A 599 7.51 25.11 -17.44
N LYS A 600 7.43 26.18 -18.23
CA LYS A 600 6.41 26.33 -19.30
C LYS A 600 6.61 25.37 -20.48
N ASN A 601 7.77 24.73 -20.58
CA ASN A 601 8.08 23.75 -21.61
C ASN A 601 7.54 22.35 -21.25
N ILE A 602 7.32 21.51 -22.26
CA ILE A 602 6.93 20.10 -22.03
C ILE A 602 8.14 19.35 -21.44
N PRO A 603 7.98 18.63 -20.32
CA PRO A 603 9.10 17.90 -19.72
C PRO A 603 9.44 16.65 -20.52
N SER A 604 10.71 16.27 -20.52
CA SER A 604 11.20 15.01 -21.11
C SER A 604 11.84 14.11 -20.05
N GLY A 605 11.72 12.80 -20.23
CA GLY A 605 12.19 11.82 -19.24
C GLY A 605 13.37 11.00 -19.73
N ASN A 606 14.33 10.75 -18.84
CA ASN A 606 15.42 9.80 -19.03
C ASN A 606 15.33 8.72 -17.94
N LEU A 607 15.28 7.46 -18.35
CA LEU A 607 15.40 6.32 -17.47
C LEU A 607 16.75 5.64 -17.71
N ILE A 608 17.57 5.57 -16.66
CA ILE A 608 18.96 5.11 -16.73
C ILE A 608 19.12 3.87 -15.87
N ASN A 609 19.54 2.76 -16.45
CA ASN A 609 19.90 1.56 -15.69
C ASN A 609 21.41 1.43 -15.58
N ILE A 610 21.97 1.81 -14.43
CA ILE A 610 23.42 1.80 -14.18
C ILE A 610 24.01 0.39 -14.25
N ARG A 611 23.18 -0.64 -14.03
CA ARG A 611 23.62 -2.04 -14.02
C ARG A 611 24.13 -2.52 -15.39
N ASP A 612 23.43 -2.22 -16.47
CA ASP A 612 23.83 -2.59 -17.85
C ASP A 612 24.11 -1.37 -18.74
N ASN A 613 24.12 -0.16 -18.18
CA ASN A 613 24.29 1.11 -18.88
C ASN A 613 23.22 1.39 -19.95
N SER A 614 22.06 0.74 -19.87
CA SER A 614 20.96 1.03 -20.79
C SER A 614 20.27 2.34 -20.45
N ARG A 615 19.86 3.07 -21.49
CA ARG A 615 19.17 4.36 -21.40
C ARG A 615 17.93 4.38 -22.27
N TYR A 616 16.87 4.93 -21.72
CA TYR A 616 15.59 5.12 -22.39
C TYR A 616 15.14 6.57 -22.27
N THR A 617 14.72 7.18 -23.38
CA THR A 617 13.92 8.41 -23.35
C THR A 617 12.47 8.06 -23.16
N ILE A 618 11.74 8.82 -22.36
CA ILE A 618 10.34 8.62 -22.02
C ILE A 618 9.56 9.88 -22.34
N ASN A 619 8.45 9.75 -23.06
CA ASN A 619 7.52 10.83 -23.37
C ASN A 619 6.06 10.38 -23.19
N ILE A 620 5.17 11.34 -22.92
CA ILE A 620 3.71 11.14 -22.90
C ILE A 620 3.12 11.68 -24.20
N LYS A 621 2.36 10.86 -24.91
CA LYS A 621 1.71 11.23 -26.19
C LYS A 621 0.59 12.26 -26.01
N ASP A 622 -0.18 12.12 -24.94
CA ASP A 622 -1.41 12.88 -24.69
C ASP A 622 -1.60 13.03 -23.17
N TYR A 623 -1.27 14.22 -22.64
CA TYR A 623 -1.29 14.49 -21.19
C TYR A 623 -2.70 14.54 -20.60
N ASP A 624 -3.71 14.89 -21.39
CA ASP A 624 -5.09 14.96 -20.93
C ASP A 624 -5.66 13.54 -20.78
N LYS A 625 -5.45 12.67 -21.77
CA LYS A 625 -5.79 11.24 -21.61
C LYS A 625 -4.97 10.57 -20.52
N PHE A 626 -3.70 10.94 -20.37
CA PHE A 626 -2.88 10.43 -19.27
C PHE A 626 -3.46 10.83 -17.91
N GLU A 627 -3.97 12.05 -17.77
CA GLU A 627 -4.68 12.47 -16.55
C GLU A 627 -5.91 11.59 -16.29
N GLU A 628 -6.74 11.35 -17.31
CA GLU A 628 -7.94 10.51 -17.17
C GLU A 628 -7.59 9.11 -16.67
N VAL A 629 -6.59 8.47 -17.29
CA VAL A 629 -6.13 7.13 -16.91
C VAL A 629 -5.49 7.13 -15.52
N LEU A 630 -4.72 8.17 -15.17
CA LEU A 630 -4.15 8.31 -13.83
C LEU A 630 -5.23 8.51 -12.76
N LEU A 631 -6.28 9.30 -13.05
CA LEU A 631 -7.41 9.46 -12.13
C LEU A 631 -8.20 8.16 -11.98
N GLU A 632 -8.39 7.40 -13.05
CA GLU A 632 -8.95 6.04 -13.01
C GLU A 632 -8.09 5.13 -12.11
N ALA A 633 -6.77 5.15 -12.29
CA ALA A 633 -5.81 4.40 -11.49
C ALA A 633 -5.79 4.81 -10.00
N LEU A 634 -6.05 6.09 -9.70
CA LEU A 634 -6.10 6.62 -8.33
C LEU A 634 -7.42 6.30 -7.62
N ASN A 635 -8.52 6.25 -8.37
CA ASN A 635 -9.87 6.11 -7.84
C ASN A 635 -10.28 4.67 -7.57
N LYS A 636 -9.37 3.68 -7.65
CA LYS A 636 -9.52 2.21 -7.43
C LYS A 636 -10.74 1.78 -6.59
N LYS A 637 -11.96 1.95 -7.11
CA LYS A 637 -13.14 1.24 -6.66
C LYS A 637 -13.34 0.21 -7.74
N GLU A 638 -12.85 -1.01 -7.46
CA GLU A 638 -13.21 -2.16 -8.28
C GLU A 638 -14.74 -2.16 -8.40
N LYS A 639 -15.24 -2.01 -9.62
CA LYS A 639 -16.67 -2.06 -9.88
C LYS A 639 -17.09 -3.51 -9.65
N GLU A 640 -17.95 -3.77 -8.66
CA GLU A 640 -18.50 -5.10 -8.46
C GLU A 640 -19.34 -5.47 -9.70
N ILE A 641 -18.90 -6.51 -10.42
CA ILE A 641 -19.59 -7.06 -11.58
C ILE A 641 -20.61 -8.06 -11.05
N SER A 642 -21.86 -7.95 -11.51
CA SER A 642 -22.90 -8.92 -11.14
C SER A 642 -22.60 -10.31 -11.71
N VAL A 643 -23.14 -11.37 -11.10
CA VAL A 643 -23.00 -12.75 -11.60
C VAL A 643 -23.46 -12.89 -13.05
N GLU A 644 -24.57 -12.23 -13.39
CA GLU A 644 -25.14 -12.25 -14.74
C GLU A 644 -24.25 -11.53 -15.75
N GLU A 645 -23.78 -10.32 -15.43
CA GLU A 645 -22.86 -9.55 -16.27
C GLU A 645 -21.54 -10.31 -16.48
N PHE A 646 -21.01 -10.95 -15.43
CA PHE A 646 -19.79 -11.75 -15.52
C PHE A 646 -19.97 -12.96 -16.45
N ILE A 647 -21.07 -13.72 -16.28
CA ILE A 647 -21.35 -14.89 -17.12
C ILE A 647 -21.51 -14.45 -18.58
N ASN A 648 -22.28 -13.39 -18.84
CA ASN A 648 -22.47 -12.88 -20.20
C ASN A 648 -21.14 -12.43 -20.83
N THR A 649 -20.23 -11.86 -20.05
CA THR A 649 -18.93 -11.39 -20.55
C THR A 649 -17.97 -12.55 -20.86
N TYR A 650 -17.96 -13.59 -20.01
CA TYR A 650 -16.93 -14.63 -20.05
C TYR A 650 -17.40 -16.01 -20.53
N ASN A 651 -18.65 -16.11 -20.98
CA ASN A 651 -19.17 -17.33 -21.59
C ASN A 651 -18.32 -17.75 -22.80
N GLU A 652 -18.07 -19.05 -22.95
CA GLU A 652 -17.31 -19.60 -24.07
C GLU A 652 -17.86 -19.21 -25.45
N ASN A 653 -19.17 -18.97 -25.56
CA ASN A 653 -19.88 -18.58 -26.78
C ASN A 653 -19.67 -17.09 -27.14
N GLU A 654 -19.62 -16.20 -26.15
CA GLU A 654 -19.50 -14.75 -26.37
C GLU A 654 -18.05 -14.35 -26.72
N ILE A 655 -17.07 -15.01 -26.11
CA ILE A 655 -15.66 -14.83 -26.44
C ILE A 655 -15.35 -15.27 -27.90
N GLU A 656 -16.16 -16.17 -28.50
CA GLU A 656 -16.05 -16.52 -29.92
C GLU A 656 -16.48 -15.41 -30.86
N ALA A 657 -17.55 -14.68 -30.54
CA ALA A 657 -18.02 -13.55 -31.32
C ALA A 657 -16.98 -12.42 -31.33
N ILE A 658 -16.37 -12.15 -30.17
CA ILE A 658 -15.32 -11.13 -30.02
C ILE A 658 -14.06 -11.51 -30.81
N ASN A 659 -13.61 -12.77 -30.75
CA ASN A 659 -12.41 -13.22 -31.47
C ASN A 659 -12.63 -13.30 -32.99
N LYS A 660 -13.82 -13.68 -33.48
CA LYS A 660 -14.14 -13.64 -34.93
C LYS A 660 -14.09 -12.21 -35.48
N ASN A 661 -14.54 -11.22 -34.72
CA ASN A 661 -14.50 -9.81 -35.14
C ASN A 661 -13.09 -9.22 -35.16
N LEU A 662 -12.15 -9.77 -34.37
CA LEU A 662 -10.74 -9.36 -34.37
C LEU A 662 -9.92 -9.99 -35.51
N ILE A 663 -10.27 -11.21 -35.96
CA ILE A 663 -9.57 -11.92 -37.05
C ILE A 663 -9.87 -11.29 -38.43
N ILE A 664 -11.00 -10.57 -38.58
CA ILE A 664 -11.39 -9.97 -39.87
C ILE A 664 -10.61 -8.67 -40.19
N LYS A 665 -9.84 -8.11 -39.25
CA LYS A 665 -8.92 -6.98 -39.53
C LYS A 665 -7.48 -7.46 -39.77
N LYS A 666 -7.24 -8.14 -40.89
CA LYS A 666 -5.89 -8.17 -41.49
C LYS A 666 -5.75 -6.98 -42.46
N PRO A 667 -4.64 -6.22 -42.40
CA PRO A 667 -4.39 -5.18 -43.39
C PRO A 667 -3.95 -5.86 -44.70
N THR A 668 -4.87 -5.99 -45.65
CA THR A 668 -4.49 -6.24 -47.05
C THR A 668 -4.03 -4.92 -47.67
N SER A 669 -2.72 -4.79 -47.81
CA SER A 669 -2.07 -3.82 -48.69
C SER A 669 -2.45 -4.10 -50.14
N ASN A 670 -3.22 -3.21 -50.76
CA ASN A 670 -2.94 -2.56 -52.05
C ASN A 670 -4.21 -2.07 -52.77
N ILE A 671 -4.10 -0.84 -53.30
CA ILE A 671 -4.77 -0.24 -54.47
C ILE A 671 -5.98 0.69 -54.23
N LYS A 672 -5.66 1.99 -54.38
CA LYS A 672 -6.28 3.08 -55.16
C LYS A 672 -7.29 4.06 -54.54
N GLN A 673 -6.99 5.31 -54.91
CA GLN A 673 -7.71 6.58 -54.88
C GLN A 673 -9.20 6.54 -55.22
N ASP A 674 -9.88 7.53 -54.63
CA ASP A 674 -11.21 8.10 -54.93
C ASP A 674 -12.38 7.11 -54.69
N ASP A 675 -13.45 7.42 -53.97
CA ASP A 675 -14.31 8.61 -54.02
C ASP A 675 -15.25 8.64 -52.79
N SER A 676 -15.86 9.81 -52.58
CA SER A 676 -16.92 10.14 -51.63
C SER A 676 -18.05 9.10 -51.47
N ILE A 677 -18.51 8.85 -50.24
CA ILE A 677 -19.93 8.59 -49.90
C ILE A 677 -20.21 9.10 -48.48
N GLY A 678 -21.23 9.96 -48.35
CA GLY A 678 -21.67 10.58 -47.12
C GLY A 678 -22.37 9.62 -46.16
N LEU A 679 -22.22 9.91 -44.86
CA LEU A 679 -22.94 9.24 -43.77
C LEU A 679 -24.01 10.18 -43.22
N THR A 680 -25.25 9.80 -43.47
CA THR A 680 -26.49 10.35 -42.93
C THR A 680 -26.56 10.09 -41.42
N ILE A 681 -26.58 11.17 -40.62
CA ILE A 681 -26.83 11.11 -39.18
C ILE A 681 -28.33 11.26 -38.95
N ASN A 682 -28.98 10.21 -38.46
CA ASN A 682 -30.36 10.24 -38.00
C ASN A 682 -30.44 10.94 -36.63
N ASN A 683 -31.04 12.14 -36.62
CA ASN A 683 -31.47 12.87 -35.44
C ASN A 683 -32.84 12.37 -34.94
N SER A 684 -32.94 12.05 -33.65
CA SER A 684 -34.14 12.19 -32.81
C SER A 684 -33.73 11.91 -31.36
N THR A 685 -34.14 12.61 -30.29
CA THR A 685 -35.03 13.76 -30.09
C THR A 685 -34.72 14.29 -28.68
N THR A 686 -34.35 15.56 -28.55
CA THR A 686 -34.22 16.27 -27.26
C THR A 686 -35.52 17.00 -26.93
N LYS A 687 -36.13 16.71 -25.78
CA LYS A 687 -37.23 17.50 -25.22
C LYS A 687 -36.68 18.53 -24.24
N LYS A 688 -36.77 19.81 -24.63
CA LYS A 688 -36.61 20.99 -23.78
C LYS A 688 -37.78 21.09 -22.79
N VAL A 689 -37.49 21.31 -21.52
CA VAL A 689 -38.42 21.97 -20.60
C VAL A 689 -37.65 23.05 -19.85
N THR A 690 -37.95 24.30 -20.21
CA THR A 690 -37.59 25.53 -19.50
C THR A 690 -38.54 25.73 -18.33
N ASN A 691 -38.07 26.22 -17.17
CA ASN A 691 -38.90 27.01 -16.26
C ASN A 691 -38.08 27.92 -15.34
N ASN A 692 -38.14 29.22 -15.66
CA ASN A 692 -38.33 30.40 -14.82
C ASN A 692 -38.08 30.30 -13.30
N ILE A 693 -37.16 31.14 -12.81
CA ILE A 693 -36.99 31.48 -11.40
C ILE A 693 -37.77 32.78 -11.11
N PRO A 694 -38.72 32.82 -10.16
CA PRO A 694 -39.34 34.07 -9.72
C PRO A 694 -38.54 34.71 -8.57
N THR A 695 -38.17 35.97 -8.78
CA THR A 695 -37.72 36.92 -7.76
C THR A 695 -38.90 37.38 -6.90
N THR A 696 -38.86 37.16 -5.58
CA THR A 696 -39.63 37.97 -4.63
C THR A 696 -38.84 38.20 -3.33
N VAL A 697 -38.40 39.45 -3.20
CA VAL A 697 -37.85 40.03 -1.97
C VAL A 697 -39.03 40.34 -1.03
N LYS A 698 -39.06 39.73 0.16
CA LYS A 698 -39.90 40.20 1.27
C LYS A 698 -39.00 40.79 2.37
N LYS A 699 -39.05 42.13 2.47
CA LYS A 699 -38.63 42.88 3.64
C LYS A 699 -39.47 42.44 4.84
N THR A 700 -38.82 42.09 5.95
CA THR A 700 -39.40 42.23 7.28
C THR A 700 -38.42 42.99 8.16
N ASN A 701 -38.83 44.21 8.54
CA ASN A 701 -38.25 44.93 9.65
C ASN A 701 -38.58 44.17 10.93
N ASN A 702 -37.59 43.93 11.80
CA ASN A 702 -37.88 43.87 13.22
C ASN A 702 -36.71 44.41 14.05
N LYS A 703 -37.11 45.24 15.02
CA LYS A 703 -36.32 46.14 15.85
C LYS A 703 -35.29 45.40 16.69
N SER A 704 -34.11 46.01 16.79
CA SER A 704 -32.99 45.63 17.63
C SER A 704 -33.32 45.77 19.11
N ILE A 705 -33.53 44.64 19.79
CA ILE A 705 -33.35 44.54 21.24
C ILE A 705 -31.85 44.28 21.46
N LYS A 706 -31.13 45.27 21.98
CA LYS A 706 -29.72 45.11 22.40
C LYS A 706 -29.67 44.24 23.66
N THR A 707 -29.72 42.92 23.50
CA THR A 707 -29.21 41.99 24.51
C THR A 707 -27.70 42.06 24.49
N LYS A 708 -27.07 42.33 25.64
CA LYS A 708 -25.61 42.32 25.81
C LYS A 708 -25.07 40.96 25.32
N ARG A 709 -24.40 40.94 24.17
CA ARG A 709 -23.99 39.71 23.46
C ARG A 709 -22.71 39.15 24.10
N LYS A 710 -22.56 37.83 24.12
CA LYS A 710 -21.54 37.13 24.93
C LYS A 710 -20.13 37.15 24.30
N TYR A 711 -20.01 37.24 22.97
CA TYR A 711 -18.73 37.23 22.26
C TYR A 711 -18.73 38.31 21.16
N ASP A 712 -18.37 39.53 21.52
CA ASP A 712 -18.12 40.66 20.63
C ASP A 712 -16.63 40.84 20.29
N LYS A 713 -15.75 40.11 21.01
CA LYS A 713 -14.30 40.08 20.81
C LYS A 713 -13.83 38.69 20.41
N ILE A 714 -13.15 38.58 19.26
CA ILE A 714 -12.86 37.31 18.59
C ILE A 714 -11.43 37.32 18.07
N VAL A 715 -10.74 36.19 18.24
CA VAL A 715 -9.40 35.95 17.69
C VAL A 715 -9.49 34.76 16.75
N PHE A 716 -9.16 34.97 15.47
CA PHE A 716 -8.92 33.87 14.54
C PHE A 716 -7.43 33.56 14.54
N PHE A 717 -7.06 32.30 14.65
CA PHE A 717 -5.66 31.94 14.76
C PHE A 717 -5.34 30.62 14.11
N ASP A 718 -4.05 30.46 13.82
CA ASP A 718 -3.45 29.24 13.29
C ASP A 718 -1.99 29.16 13.76
N THR A 719 -1.45 27.94 13.87
CA THR A 719 -0.09 27.70 14.36
C THR A 719 0.70 26.77 13.45
N GLU A 720 1.88 27.23 13.03
CA GLU A 720 2.87 26.35 12.39
C GLU A 720 3.92 25.92 13.39
N THR A 721 4.34 24.67 13.30
CA THR A 721 5.13 24.01 14.36
C THR A 721 6.32 23.24 13.80
N THR A 722 7.34 22.99 14.62
CA THR A 722 8.52 22.22 14.18
C THR A 722 8.19 20.77 13.84
N SER A 723 7.11 20.20 14.36
CA SER A 723 6.60 18.84 14.06
C SER A 723 5.18 18.68 14.64
N LEU A 724 4.51 17.55 14.37
CA LEU A 724 3.19 17.25 14.98
C LEU A 724 3.15 17.36 16.52
N GLN A 725 4.29 17.16 17.18
CA GLN A 725 4.44 17.32 18.64
C GLN A 725 5.38 18.48 19.02
N GLY A 726 5.80 19.28 18.05
CA GLY A 726 6.83 20.30 18.19
C GLY A 726 6.35 21.62 18.78
N GLU A 727 7.29 22.54 18.92
CA GLU A 727 7.10 23.92 19.35
C GLU A 727 6.58 24.80 18.21
N ILE A 728 5.97 25.94 18.56
CA ILE A 728 5.40 26.88 17.59
C ILE A 728 6.53 27.70 16.97
N ILE A 729 6.55 27.76 15.64
CA ILE A 729 7.47 28.59 14.84
C ILE A 729 6.77 29.73 14.09
N GLN A 730 5.45 29.64 13.91
CA GLN A 730 4.59 30.72 13.46
C GLN A 730 3.32 30.75 14.30
N LEU A 731 2.93 31.92 14.80
CA LEU A 731 1.61 32.17 15.37
C LEU A 731 0.97 33.33 14.62
N ALA A 732 -0.13 33.03 13.93
CA ALA A 732 -0.90 34.02 13.22
C ALA A 732 -2.20 34.33 13.96
N LEU A 733 -2.55 35.62 14.03
CA LEU A 733 -3.74 36.11 14.73
C LEU A 733 -4.44 37.16 13.87
N VAL A 734 -5.76 37.07 13.76
CA VAL A 734 -6.62 38.11 13.19
C VAL A 734 -7.70 38.43 14.22
N VAL A 735 -7.69 39.66 14.73
CA VAL A 735 -8.54 40.06 15.86
C VAL A 735 -9.70 40.91 15.37
N TYR A 736 -10.90 40.53 15.79
CA TYR A 736 -12.14 41.20 15.48
C TYR A 736 -12.82 41.69 16.76
N GLU A 737 -13.23 42.96 16.78
CA GLU A 737 -14.11 43.51 17.81
C GLU A 737 -15.32 44.16 17.13
N ASN A 738 -16.52 43.75 17.52
CA ASN A 738 -17.78 44.23 16.93
C ASN A 738 -17.80 44.13 15.38
N GLU A 739 -17.45 42.95 14.83
CA GLU A 739 -17.35 42.67 13.38
C GLU A 739 -16.26 43.44 12.61
N VAL A 740 -15.49 44.29 13.28
CA VAL A 740 -14.40 45.08 12.69
C VAL A 740 -13.05 44.45 13.03
N LYS A 741 -12.19 44.29 12.02
CA LYS A 741 -10.81 43.84 12.22
C LYS A 741 -10.04 44.95 12.93
N VAL A 742 -9.55 44.68 14.14
CA VAL A 742 -8.84 45.67 14.99
C VAL A 742 -7.35 45.40 15.12
N ASP A 743 -6.92 44.16 14.92
CA ASP A 743 -5.49 43.79 14.95
C ASP A 743 -5.22 42.60 14.02
N GLU A 744 -3.97 42.47 13.59
CA GLU A 744 -3.44 41.35 12.82
C GLU A 744 -1.97 41.14 13.16
N MET A 745 -1.61 39.91 13.49
CA MET A 745 -0.24 39.54 13.83
C MET A 745 0.18 38.31 13.03
N ASN A 746 1.40 38.35 12.50
CA ASN A 746 2.07 37.20 11.91
C ASN A 746 3.45 37.06 12.56
N LEU A 747 3.50 36.35 13.68
CA LEU A 747 4.68 36.23 14.51
C LEU A 747 5.45 34.96 14.12
N TYR A 748 6.76 35.09 13.98
CA TYR A 748 7.67 33.98 13.70
C TYR A 748 8.67 33.86 14.83
N PHE A 749 8.99 32.64 15.23
CA PHE A 749 9.83 32.38 16.39
C PHE A 749 11.06 31.57 16.01
N LYS A 750 12.24 32.00 16.48
CA LYS A 750 13.42 31.14 16.42
C LYS A 750 13.23 29.97 17.39
N ASN A 751 13.68 28.80 16.96
CA ASN A 751 13.64 27.59 17.75
C ASN A 751 14.99 26.89 17.70
N ASP A 752 15.38 26.26 18.82
CA ASP A 752 16.59 25.45 18.91
C ASP A 752 16.34 24.00 18.42
N LEU A 753 15.08 23.63 18.21
CA LEU A 753 14.62 22.35 17.66
C LEU A 753 14.60 22.38 16.12
N ARG A 754 15.09 21.29 15.52
CA ARG A 754 15.05 21.09 14.07
C ARG A 754 13.60 21.02 13.57
N ILE A 755 13.29 21.72 12.49
CA ILE A 755 11.99 21.60 11.81
C ILE A 755 11.96 20.24 11.10
N HIS A 756 11.05 19.37 11.52
CA HIS A 756 10.81 18.07 10.89
C HIS A 756 10.40 18.28 9.43
N TYR A 757 10.89 17.42 8.54
CA TYR A 757 10.67 17.58 7.10
C TYR A 757 9.18 17.62 6.75
N GLU A 758 8.34 16.88 7.48
CA GLU A 758 6.88 16.86 7.29
C GLU A 758 6.27 18.23 7.56
N ALA A 759 6.66 18.89 8.66
CA ALA A 759 6.18 20.23 8.96
C ALA A 759 6.69 21.23 7.91
N TYR A 760 7.99 21.20 7.59
CA TYR A 760 8.56 22.06 6.54
C TYR A 760 7.88 21.86 5.19
N SER A 761 7.51 20.62 4.84
CA SER A 761 6.86 20.30 3.58
C SER A 761 5.47 20.93 3.44
N VAL A 762 4.82 21.22 4.58
CA VAL A 762 3.51 21.85 4.70
C VAL A 762 3.69 23.38 4.65
N HIS A 763 4.33 23.98 5.67
CA HIS A 763 4.34 25.44 5.85
C HIS A 763 5.50 26.19 5.16
N LYS A 764 6.51 25.48 4.63
CA LYS A 764 7.66 26.05 3.90
C LYS A 764 8.50 27.09 4.67
N ILE A 765 8.42 27.10 6.00
CA ILE A 765 9.22 28.00 6.86
C ILE A 765 10.55 27.33 7.16
N SER A 766 11.64 27.86 6.63
CA SER A 766 12.98 27.29 6.81
C SER A 766 13.62 27.74 8.12
N GLU A 767 14.56 26.93 8.64
CA GLU A 767 15.37 27.28 9.80
C GLU A 767 16.20 28.55 9.56
N ASP A 768 16.71 28.73 8.33
CA ASP A 768 17.46 29.92 7.93
C ASP A 768 16.60 31.19 8.03
N PHE A 769 15.31 31.11 7.68
CA PHE A 769 14.37 32.22 7.84
C PHE A 769 14.13 32.56 9.32
N LEU A 770 14.12 31.55 10.18
CA LEU A 770 13.85 31.72 11.62
C LEU A 770 15.08 32.15 12.43
N LYS A 771 16.31 31.98 11.90
CA LYS A 771 17.57 32.19 12.65
C LYS A 771 17.67 33.54 13.37
N ASN A 772 17.11 34.59 12.81
CA ASN A 772 17.16 35.96 13.34
C ASN A 772 15.82 36.42 13.97
N LYS A 773 14.87 35.51 14.20
CA LYS A 773 13.57 35.81 14.79
C LYS A 773 13.65 35.77 16.34
N PRO A 774 12.74 36.42 17.07
CA PRO A 774 12.69 36.32 18.53
C PRO A 774 12.28 34.91 19.00
N LYS A 775 12.57 34.52 20.25
CA LYS A 775 11.97 33.34 20.88
C LYS A 775 10.51 33.63 21.24
N PHE A 776 9.71 32.57 21.41
CA PHE A 776 8.29 32.69 21.74
C PHE A 776 8.02 33.58 22.97
N TYR A 777 8.77 33.38 24.07
CA TYR A 777 8.57 34.16 25.30
C TYR A 777 8.91 35.65 25.16
N GLU A 778 9.83 36.03 24.25
CA GLU A 778 10.22 37.44 24.01
C GLU A 778 9.07 38.24 23.40
N GLU A 779 8.12 37.55 22.76
CA GLU A 779 6.98 38.12 22.05
C GLU A 779 5.65 37.87 22.79
N PHE A 780 5.69 37.18 23.94
CA PHE A 780 4.49 36.76 24.68
C PHE A 780 3.61 37.96 25.08
N ASP A 781 4.20 39.10 25.44
CA ASP A 781 3.44 40.29 25.82
C ASP A 781 2.56 40.85 24.71
N LYS A 782 2.92 40.62 23.43
CA LYS A 782 2.10 41.05 22.29
C LYS A 782 0.80 40.24 22.20
N ILE A 783 0.83 38.97 22.60
CA ILE A 783 -0.32 38.06 22.54
C ILE A 783 -1.08 37.93 23.86
N HIS A 784 -0.42 38.21 25.00
CA HIS A 784 -0.99 38.06 26.34
C HIS A 784 -2.30 38.84 26.53
N LYS A 785 -2.41 40.06 25.95
CA LYS A 785 -3.64 40.88 25.98
C LYS A 785 -4.89 40.18 25.42
N TYR A 786 -4.72 39.15 24.59
CA TYR A 786 -5.80 38.35 24.00
C TYR A 786 -6.11 37.04 24.74
N LEU A 787 -5.30 36.70 25.74
CA LEU A 787 -5.35 35.45 26.48
C LEU A 787 -5.97 35.60 27.89
N THR A 788 -6.71 36.69 28.14
CA THR A 788 -7.21 37.07 29.48
C THR A 788 -8.68 36.70 29.77
N GLY A 789 -9.32 35.99 28.85
CA GLY A 789 -10.69 35.47 28.98
C GLY A 789 -11.76 36.27 28.24
N ASP A 790 -11.41 37.46 27.76
CA ASP A 790 -12.32 38.38 27.07
C ASP A 790 -12.57 38.02 25.60
N TYR A 791 -11.71 37.19 24.99
CA TYR A 791 -11.75 36.85 23.57
C TYR A 791 -12.18 35.39 23.34
N LEU A 792 -13.00 35.18 22.31
CA LEU A 792 -13.28 33.85 21.75
C LEU A 792 -12.24 33.51 20.68
N TRP A 793 -11.49 32.43 20.88
CA TRP A 793 -10.47 31.96 19.94
C TRP A 793 -11.06 30.93 18.96
N ILE A 794 -10.89 31.16 17.67
CA ILE A 794 -11.43 30.33 16.59
C ILE A 794 -10.29 29.85 15.69
N ALA A 795 -10.14 28.53 15.56
CA ALA A 795 -9.21 27.89 14.63
C ALA A 795 -9.89 26.74 13.88
N HIS A 796 -9.31 26.38 12.73
CA HIS A 796 -9.77 25.27 11.91
C HIS A 796 -9.10 23.99 12.40
N ASN A 797 -9.83 23.17 13.15
CA ASN A 797 -9.29 22.09 14.00
C ASN A 797 -8.61 22.58 15.30
N SER A 798 -9.26 23.52 16.00
CA SER A 798 -8.72 24.20 17.19
C SER A 798 -8.23 23.31 18.35
N ALA A 799 -8.55 22.01 18.38
CA ALA A 799 -7.98 21.11 19.38
C ALA A 799 -6.46 20.98 19.23
N PHE A 800 -5.96 21.01 18.00
CA PHE A 800 -4.52 20.96 17.72
C PHE A 800 -3.85 22.26 18.19
N ASP A 801 -4.29 23.41 17.68
CA ASP A 801 -3.64 24.70 17.94
C ASP A 801 -3.66 25.10 19.42
N VAL A 802 -4.79 24.87 20.11
CA VAL A 802 -4.89 25.14 21.55
C VAL A 802 -3.95 24.23 22.35
N TYR A 803 -3.79 22.98 21.93
CA TYR A 803 -2.81 22.07 22.56
C TYR A 803 -1.37 22.52 22.29
N ARG A 804 -1.07 23.04 21.09
CA ARG A 804 0.25 23.61 20.77
C ARG A 804 0.57 24.84 21.61
N LEU A 805 -0.40 25.74 21.80
CA LEU A 805 -0.28 26.89 22.70
C LEU A 805 0.02 26.44 24.13
N PHE A 806 -0.74 25.49 24.67
CA PHE A 806 -0.48 24.92 26.00
C PHE A 806 0.93 24.36 26.15
N PHE A 807 1.38 23.57 25.17
CA PHE A 807 2.71 22.98 25.20
C PHE A 807 3.81 24.06 25.18
N ASN A 808 3.65 25.10 24.37
CA ASN A 808 4.62 26.21 24.31
C ASN A 808 4.60 27.04 25.60
N PHE A 809 3.43 27.31 26.19
CA PHE A 809 3.33 27.97 27.49
C PHE A 809 4.00 27.15 28.61
N LYS A 810 3.84 25.82 28.57
CA LYS A 810 4.50 24.92 29.52
C LYS A 810 6.01 24.90 29.33
N HIS A 811 6.47 24.84 28.07
CA HIS A 811 7.88 24.83 27.73
C HIS A 811 8.60 26.08 28.22
N TYR A 812 8.04 27.27 27.96
CA TYR A 812 8.60 28.55 28.36
C TYR A 812 8.04 29.09 29.68
N SER A 813 7.65 28.20 30.60
CA SER A 813 6.95 28.61 31.83
C SER A 813 7.82 29.40 32.79
N GLU A 814 9.12 29.13 32.84
CA GLU A 814 10.08 29.87 33.67
C GLU A 814 10.32 31.28 33.11
N GLU A 815 10.41 31.43 31.79
CA GLU A 815 10.67 32.71 31.13
C GLU A 815 9.43 33.62 31.10
N ILE A 816 8.23 33.05 30.96
CA ILE A 816 6.98 33.81 30.94
C ILE A 816 6.52 34.18 32.36
N GLY A 817 6.75 33.29 33.34
CA GLY A 817 6.46 33.52 34.76
C GLY A 817 4.97 33.69 35.07
N ASP A 818 4.66 34.54 36.05
CA ASP A 818 3.33 34.67 36.67
C ASP A 818 2.21 35.06 35.68
N LYS A 819 2.55 35.64 34.52
CA LYS A 819 1.58 35.99 33.48
C LYS A 819 0.80 34.76 32.98
N LEU A 820 1.37 33.56 33.08
CA LEU A 820 0.67 32.31 32.71
C LEU A 820 -0.52 31.99 33.62
N ASN A 821 -0.55 32.49 34.86
CA ASN A 821 -1.65 32.26 35.79
C ASN A 821 -2.96 32.92 35.32
N ASP A 822 -2.84 34.00 34.53
CA ASP A 822 -3.97 34.74 34.00
C ASP A 822 -4.45 34.22 32.62
N VAL A 823 -3.73 33.24 32.03
CA VAL A 823 -4.03 32.69 30.71
C VAL A 823 -5.29 31.82 30.76
N LYS A 824 -6.37 32.36 30.21
CA LYS A 824 -7.66 31.69 30.04
C LYS A 824 -8.39 32.26 28.83
N PHE A 825 -9.10 31.43 28.08
CA PHE A 825 -9.94 31.90 26.97
C PHE A 825 -10.96 30.84 26.57
N ASP A 826 -12.06 31.28 25.96
CA ASP A 826 -13.03 30.40 25.35
C ASP A 826 -12.58 30.11 23.90
N TYR A 827 -12.85 28.90 23.38
CA TYR A 827 -12.48 28.55 22.01
C TYR A 827 -13.52 27.69 21.26
N LEU A 828 -13.51 27.83 19.93
CA LEU A 828 -14.44 27.19 19.00
C LEU A 828 -13.66 26.54 17.84
N CYS A 829 -14.11 25.37 17.39
CA CYS A 829 -13.51 24.65 16.25
C CYS A 829 -14.35 24.86 14.99
N SER A 830 -13.83 25.63 14.03
CA SER A 830 -14.57 25.96 12.80
C SER A 830 -14.89 24.71 11.97
N LEU A 831 -13.99 23.72 11.95
CA LEU A 831 -14.22 22.42 11.30
C LEU A 831 -15.50 21.73 11.81
N GLN A 832 -15.66 21.66 13.14
CA GLN A 832 -16.80 20.99 13.76
C GLN A 832 -18.10 21.78 13.60
N THR A 833 -18.03 23.12 13.70
CA THR A 833 -19.21 23.96 13.50
C THR A 833 -19.63 24.00 12.03
N MET A 834 -18.70 23.93 11.08
CA MET A 834 -19.00 23.83 9.65
C MET A 834 -19.73 22.54 9.28
N LYS A 835 -19.30 21.39 9.82
CA LYS A 835 -20.01 20.11 9.62
C LYS A 835 -21.49 20.18 10.04
N LYS A 836 -21.80 20.97 11.08
CA LYS A 836 -23.17 21.15 11.56
C LYS A 836 -23.97 22.19 10.78
N LEU A 837 -23.33 23.30 10.42
CA LEU A 837 -24.01 24.46 9.82
C LEU A 837 -24.09 24.41 8.29
N ALA A 838 -23.22 23.64 7.65
CA ALA A 838 -23.15 23.48 6.19
C ALA A 838 -22.87 22.00 5.82
N PRO A 839 -23.81 21.05 6.02
CA PRO A 839 -23.55 19.60 5.97
C PRO A 839 -23.24 19.00 4.57
N ASN A 840 -23.14 19.80 3.51
CA ASN A 840 -23.11 19.30 2.12
C ASN A 840 -21.75 19.48 1.42
N HIS A 841 -20.65 19.59 2.15
CA HIS A 841 -19.31 19.64 1.58
C HIS A 841 -18.69 18.23 1.47
N ASN A 842 -18.04 17.94 0.33
CA ASN A 842 -17.35 16.66 0.10
C ASN A 842 -16.12 16.48 1.02
N SER A 843 -15.55 17.58 1.51
CA SER A 843 -14.53 17.59 2.55
C SER A 843 -14.63 18.91 3.31
N TYR A 844 -14.33 18.88 4.60
CA TYR A 844 -14.35 20.07 5.45
C TYR A 844 -12.95 20.62 5.72
N LYS A 845 -11.91 20.13 5.03
CA LYS A 845 -10.58 20.74 5.07
C LYS A 845 -10.65 22.20 4.63
N LEU A 846 -9.85 23.06 5.25
CA LEU A 846 -9.87 24.50 4.98
C LEU A 846 -9.68 24.81 3.50
N GLU A 847 -8.72 24.16 2.84
CA GLU A 847 -8.45 24.29 1.39
C GLU A 847 -9.69 23.98 0.52
N HIS A 848 -10.43 22.93 0.89
CA HIS A 848 -11.65 22.53 0.18
C HIS A 848 -12.79 23.52 0.44
N LEU A 849 -12.93 24.02 1.66
CA LEU A 849 -13.93 25.05 1.96
C LEU A 849 -13.61 26.36 1.22
N VAL A 850 -12.34 26.76 1.15
CA VAL A 850 -11.90 27.93 0.35
C VAL A 850 -12.29 27.74 -1.12
N TYR A 851 -12.12 26.54 -1.66
CA TYR A 851 -12.54 26.19 -3.02
C TYR A 851 -14.07 26.23 -3.19
N ASP A 852 -14.84 25.57 -2.31
CA ASP A 852 -16.30 25.47 -2.41
C ASP A 852 -17.00 26.83 -2.28
N TYR A 853 -16.41 27.75 -1.50
CA TYR A 853 -16.91 29.12 -1.37
C TYR A 853 -16.33 30.12 -2.39
N ASN A 854 -15.55 29.63 -3.37
CA ASN A 854 -14.92 30.42 -4.44
C ASN A 854 -14.14 31.63 -3.91
N LEU A 855 -13.30 31.40 -2.90
CA LEU A 855 -12.44 32.41 -2.29
C LEU A 855 -11.05 32.41 -2.95
N GLU A 856 -10.39 33.58 -2.98
CA GLU A 856 -9.05 33.73 -3.57
C GLU A 856 -8.04 32.78 -2.92
N ARG A 857 -7.27 32.06 -3.75
CA ARG A 857 -6.21 31.14 -3.31
C ARG A 857 -4.94 31.91 -2.98
N GLY A 858 -4.49 31.82 -1.73
CA GLY A 858 -3.15 32.21 -1.30
C GLY A 858 -2.25 30.98 -1.16
N ALA A 859 -1.04 31.17 -0.61
CA ALA A 859 -0.20 30.06 -0.17
C ALA A 859 -0.87 29.40 1.04
N PHE A 860 -1.56 28.28 0.82
CA PHE A 860 -2.11 27.45 1.89
C PHE A 860 -0.97 26.94 2.78
N HIS A 861 -1.23 26.81 4.09
CA HIS A 861 -0.20 26.58 5.13
C HIS A 861 0.73 27.77 5.38
N ASP A 862 0.23 28.97 5.12
CA ASP A 862 0.66 30.18 5.81
C ASP A 862 -0.40 30.48 6.88
N GLY A 863 -0.04 30.39 8.16
CA GLY A 863 -0.99 30.53 9.25
C GLY A 863 -1.81 31.83 9.19
N LEU A 864 -1.28 32.92 8.63
CA LEU A 864 -2.05 34.16 8.48
C LEU A 864 -3.14 34.02 7.42
N PHE A 865 -2.81 33.38 6.31
CA PHE A 865 -3.76 33.14 5.23
C PHE A 865 -4.88 32.20 5.70
N ASP A 866 -4.54 31.19 6.51
CA ASP A 866 -5.51 30.23 7.02
C ASP A 866 -6.45 30.89 8.05
N ALA A 867 -5.94 31.71 8.96
CA ALA A 867 -6.78 32.51 9.88
C ALA A 867 -7.74 33.46 9.11
N LEU A 868 -7.25 34.14 8.07
CA LEU A 868 -8.08 35.01 7.21
C LEU A 868 -9.12 34.21 6.41
N SER A 869 -8.78 33.00 5.97
CA SER A 869 -9.68 32.12 5.23
C SER A 869 -10.85 31.67 6.09
N ILE A 870 -10.61 31.37 7.38
CA ILE A 870 -11.69 31.08 8.33
C ILE A 870 -12.66 32.27 8.39
N VAL A 871 -12.18 33.50 8.58
CA VAL A 871 -13.04 34.71 8.62
C VAL A 871 -13.91 34.82 7.37
N ARG A 872 -13.32 34.66 6.19
CA ARG A 872 -14.02 34.76 4.91
C ARG A 872 -15.09 33.68 4.75
N ILE A 873 -14.78 32.45 5.14
CA ILE A 873 -15.73 31.32 5.12
C ILE A 873 -16.88 31.59 6.10
N LEU A 874 -16.57 32.00 7.34
CA LEU A 874 -17.61 32.29 8.34
C LEU A 874 -18.57 33.38 7.83
N LYS A 875 -18.02 34.44 7.21
CA LYS A 875 -18.79 35.55 6.60
C LYS A 875 -19.58 35.16 5.35
N LYS A 876 -19.24 34.03 4.71
CA LYS A 876 -20.00 33.46 3.59
C LYS A 876 -21.12 32.55 4.07
N VAL A 877 -20.86 31.78 5.11
CA VAL A 877 -21.84 30.88 5.73
C VAL A 877 -22.90 31.69 6.45
N ASP A 878 -22.48 32.73 7.16
CA ASP A 878 -23.31 33.70 7.86
C ASP A 878 -22.89 35.11 7.46
N ASN A 879 -23.82 36.05 7.28
CA ASN A 879 -23.45 37.42 6.87
C ASN A 879 -22.58 38.15 7.92
N THR A 880 -22.51 37.64 9.15
CA THR A 880 -21.76 38.20 10.28
C THR A 880 -21.07 37.09 11.08
N ILE A 881 -19.91 37.36 11.65
CA ILE A 881 -19.18 36.41 12.52
C ILE A 881 -20.02 36.07 13.75
N GLU A 882 -20.66 37.06 14.36
CA GLU A 882 -21.59 36.91 15.49
C GLU A 882 -22.74 35.97 15.14
N GLY A 883 -23.37 36.15 13.97
CA GLY A 883 -24.44 35.26 13.50
C GLY A 883 -23.97 33.81 13.40
N TYR A 884 -22.75 33.60 12.89
CA TYR A 884 -22.17 32.27 12.78
C TYR A 884 -22.00 31.61 14.15
N ILE A 885 -21.48 32.35 15.14
CA ILE A 885 -21.28 31.85 16.51
C ILE A 885 -22.62 31.51 17.16
N ASP A 886 -23.62 32.39 17.03
CA ASP A 886 -24.97 32.17 17.56
C ASP A 886 -25.62 30.92 16.96
N ARG A 887 -25.50 30.72 15.64
CA ARG A 887 -26.00 29.50 14.99
C ARG A 887 -25.23 28.27 15.40
N SER A 888 -23.92 28.38 15.59
CA SER A 888 -23.08 27.29 16.09
C SER A 888 -23.56 26.82 17.46
N ILE A 889 -23.76 27.75 18.41
CA ILE A 889 -24.28 27.42 19.75
C ILE A 889 -25.69 26.81 19.65
N LYS A 890 -26.58 27.37 18.83
CA LYS A 890 -27.94 26.85 18.61
C LYS A 890 -27.97 25.45 18.00
N SER A 891 -26.96 25.07 17.21
CA SER A 891 -26.77 23.70 16.69
C SER A 891 -26.30 22.69 17.75
N GLY A 892 -26.26 23.09 19.02
CA GLY A 892 -25.76 22.27 20.13
C GLY A 892 -24.24 22.17 20.18
N TYR A 893 -23.50 23.06 19.50
CA TYR A 893 -22.04 23.14 19.68
C TYR A 893 -21.71 23.75 21.04
N LYS A 894 -20.91 23.04 21.84
CA LYS A 894 -20.44 23.53 23.15
C LYS A 894 -19.10 24.25 22.97
N ILE A 895 -19.09 25.56 23.24
CA ILE A 895 -17.85 26.33 23.32
C ILE A 895 -16.98 25.76 24.44
N LYS A 896 -15.71 25.52 24.12
CA LYS A 896 -14.75 24.91 25.05
C LYS A 896 -14.00 26.00 25.79
N LYS A 897 -13.43 25.65 26.95
CA LYS A 897 -12.67 26.57 27.79
C LYS A 897 -11.24 26.12 27.94
N PHE A 898 -10.32 27.05 27.77
CA PHE A 898 -8.92 26.90 28.09
C PHE A 898 -8.61 27.72 29.35
N ASN A 899 -7.92 27.09 30.30
CA ASN A 899 -7.34 27.72 31.47
C ASN A 899 -6.03 27.00 31.72
N TYR A 900 -4.92 27.74 31.67
CA TYR A 900 -3.59 27.15 31.75
C TYR A 900 -3.37 26.38 33.06
N VAL A 901 -3.74 26.97 34.19
CA VAL A 901 -3.59 26.36 35.53
C VAL A 901 -4.42 25.09 35.67
N GLU A 902 -5.68 25.10 35.20
CA GLU A 902 -6.53 23.90 35.22
C GLU A 902 -5.97 22.79 34.32
N TRP A 903 -5.44 23.15 33.14
CA TRP A 903 -4.89 22.18 32.19
C TRP A 903 -3.60 21.52 32.66
N LEU A 904 -2.80 22.18 33.52
CA LEU A 904 -1.66 21.55 34.18
C LEU A 904 -2.05 20.37 35.07
N THR A 905 -3.29 20.36 35.59
CA THR A 905 -3.76 19.35 36.56
C THR A 905 -4.52 18.17 35.93
N LYS A 906 -4.82 18.22 34.63
CA LYS A 906 -5.47 17.11 33.92
C LYS A 906 -4.44 16.02 33.62
N LYS A 907 -4.61 14.84 34.23
CA LYS A 907 -3.77 13.65 34.04
C LYS A 907 -3.96 13.00 32.66
#